data_AF-A0A7W1VRS3-F1
#
_entry.id   AF-A0A7W1VRS3-F1
#
_cell.length_a   1.000
_cell.length_b   1.000
_cell.length_c   1.000
_cell.angle_alpha   90.00
_cell.angle_beta   90.00
_cell.angle_gamma   90.00
#
_symmetry.space_group_name_H-M   'P 1'
#
loop_
_entity.id
_entity.type
_entity.pdbx_description
1 polymer ?
#
loop_
_entity_poly.entity_id
_entity_poly.type
_entity_poly.pdbx_seq_one_letter_code
_entity_poly.pdbx_strand_id
1 'polypeptide(L)'
;MKKILFVACALMTCASSMTAQSLYWDSNGTVAGAGATPTGTWGTSLFWSTDSDGTATPGAWTPGATAIFSAGTDAVNAFTVTVGSAQTVGKIVVEEGTPTFNGSTLTLNGNATIEVASERTATIGTTIIAGSAGMTKEGAGTLINNASAHTYTGGTKIKGGILQTTASAANSFGNPTGTITMEGGELRTALTRTTWNPLSILQNAVFSKDTGASVRTATFTNALTTSPGVTVSLRNPGSATFNLRFTGGANSDANWIIGQTGDGLCQLQFMGNTNWPDQIFSGTISGPGVLRRTSNLTGNGASTIISGDNTYSGGTEINGGMIGFARSSTGNPVTSGPIGTGPLTILDDTVIGIFAHGTARTIGNDVVFGDVAFNLQIPGANDLTMTGSLNLNSTARSLVVNNSGLTTFSGQISGGANITKAGTGTLAWSGDNINSGTIIVDTGALLVNNISGSGTGSGLVIVNSGATLGGTGSVGGAATVNGSVAPGTTGAGTLAFANGVDLGSGTYLWDLTANTEVAGNFDLIAVTGGNLDLGGSSVLSLNFTGSATVPNAGTAFWQSARSWTVVNVDGGSNSGSSNFSSIEGTNGITAGTFTTSVDGSGNVVLNYAPSTVVVPEPVISSITGAGTSSVTVTWSAMNGVTYLLQYKTDLNTVTWTDLDPVVASGSSASSTDTTATSDERFYRVRVQ
;
A
#
# COMPACT_ATOMS: atom_id res chain seq x y z
N MET A 1 -86.55 22.95 -22.33
CA MET A 1 -85.52 22.54 -21.35
C MET A 1 -84.19 23.15 -21.74
N LYS A 2 -83.54 23.93 -20.85
CA LYS A 2 -82.08 24.15 -20.66
C LYS A 2 -81.25 24.55 -21.91
N LYS A 3 -80.37 25.56 -21.95
CA LYS A 3 -79.69 26.42 -20.97
C LYS A 3 -79.00 27.53 -21.80
N ILE A 4 -78.89 28.71 -21.20
CA ILE A 4 -78.04 29.84 -21.61
C ILE A 4 -76.56 29.44 -21.50
N LEU A 5 -75.69 29.89 -22.43
CA LEU A 5 -74.31 30.19 -22.09
C LEU A 5 -73.72 31.31 -22.97
N PHE A 6 -73.33 32.39 -22.30
CA PHE A 6 -72.53 33.50 -22.80
C PHE A 6 -71.15 33.01 -23.28
N VAL A 7 -70.72 33.50 -24.45
CA VAL A 7 -69.32 33.38 -24.89
C VAL A 7 -68.53 34.50 -24.22
N ALA A 8 -67.74 34.13 -23.20
CA ALA A 8 -66.69 34.97 -22.66
C ALA A 8 -65.45 34.85 -23.57
N CYS A 9 -65.07 35.95 -24.21
CA CYS A 9 -63.79 36.08 -24.92
C CYS A 9 -62.67 36.08 -23.87
N ALA A 10 -61.98 34.95 -23.71
CA ALA A 10 -60.79 34.86 -22.87
C ALA A 10 -59.62 35.55 -23.60
N LEU A 11 -59.15 36.65 -23.02
CA LEU A 11 -57.87 37.27 -23.36
C LEU A 11 -56.77 36.23 -23.13
N MET A 12 -56.28 35.63 -24.22
CA MET A 12 -55.10 34.78 -24.20
C MET A 12 -53.89 35.70 -24.09
N THR A 13 -53.44 35.97 -22.87
CA THR A 13 -52.14 36.61 -22.64
C THR A 13 -51.06 35.59 -22.99
N CYS A 14 -50.63 35.62 -24.24
CA CYS A 14 -49.38 35.00 -24.65
C CYS A 14 -48.26 35.66 -23.85
N ALA A 15 -47.81 35.01 -22.78
CA ALA A 15 -46.52 35.31 -22.18
C ALA A 15 -45.46 34.95 -23.23
N SER A 16 -45.19 35.89 -24.13
CA SER A 16 -43.98 35.89 -24.93
C SER A 16 -42.83 35.83 -23.94
N SER A 17 -41.96 34.84 -24.09
CA SER A 17 -40.65 34.87 -23.44
C SER A 17 -39.94 36.13 -23.96
N MET A 18 -40.01 37.23 -23.20
CA MET A 18 -39.24 38.42 -23.53
C MET A 18 -37.76 38.04 -23.41
N THR A 19 -37.11 37.76 -24.53
CA THR A 19 -35.65 37.68 -24.60
C THR A 19 -35.10 39.05 -24.24
N ALA A 20 -34.08 39.11 -23.38
CA ALA A 20 -33.44 40.38 -23.01
C ALA A 20 -33.01 41.14 -24.27
N GLN A 21 -33.29 42.45 -24.32
CA GLN A 21 -32.89 43.32 -25.43
C GLN A 21 -31.38 43.26 -25.61
N SER A 22 -30.89 43.13 -26.85
CA SER A 22 -29.46 43.23 -27.15
C SER A 22 -29.08 44.68 -27.44
N LEU A 23 -28.00 45.14 -26.82
CA LEU A 23 -27.46 46.48 -26.97
C LEU A 23 -25.96 46.39 -27.27
N TYR A 24 -25.51 47.09 -28.29
CA TYR A 24 -24.16 47.05 -28.82
C TYR A 24 -23.39 48.30 -28.38
N TRP A 25 -22.17 48.11 -27.88
CA TRP A 25 -21.30 49.19 -27.43
C TRP A 25 -20.71 49.95 -28.63
N ASP A 26 -21.09 51.22 -28.76
CA ASP A 26 -20.81 52.10 -29.91
C ASP A 26 -20.39 53.49 -29.39
N SER A 27 -19.15 53.90 -29.69
CA SER A 27 -18.59 55.16 -29.21
C SER A 27 -18.55 56.28 -30.25
N ASN A 28 -18.83 55.97 -31.52
CA ASN A 28 -18.70 56.86 -32.67
C ASN A 28 -20.05 57.25 -33.29
N GLY A 29 -21.18 56.87 -32.67
CA GLY A 29 -22.48 57.47 -32.93
C GLY A 29 -23.25 56.72 -34.01
N THR A 30 -23.56 57.36 -35.13
CA THR A 30 -24.26 56.71 -36.26
C THR A 30 -23.29 56.26 -37.36
N VAL A 31 -21.99 56.32 -37.08
CA VAL A 31 -20.95 55.88 -38.01
C VAL A 31 -20.79 54.39 -37.82
N ALA A 32 -21.00 53.61 -38.89
CA ALA A 32 -20.91 52.15 -38.84
C ALA A 32 -19.68 51.67 -38.05
N GLY A 33 -19.89 50.70 -37.16
CA GLY A 33 -18.91 50.28 -36.17
C GLY A 33 -19.09 50.94 -34.80
N ALA A 34 -18.14 50.67 -33.91
CA ALA A 34 -18.01 51.30 -32.61
C ALA A 34 -16.80 52.26 -32.56
N GLY A 35 -15.96 52.25 -33.59
CA GLY A 35 -14.66 52.89 -33.64
C GLY A 35 -13.52 51.96 -33.19
N ALA A 36 -12.29 52.27 -33.60
CA ALA A 36 -11.13 51.40 -33.36
C ALA A 36 -10.78 51.13 -31.88
N THR A 37 -11.11 52.08 -30.98
CA THR A 37 -10.77 52.03 -29.54
C THR A 37 -11.93 52.63 -28.73
N PRO A 38 -13.07 51.94 -28.58
CA PRO A 38 -14.31 52.52 -28.06
C PRO A 38 -14.31 52.65 -26.51
N THR A 39 -13.44 53.49 -25.96
CA THR A 39 -13.33 53.71 -24.51
C THR A 39 -14.47 54.59 -24.00
N GLY A 40 -15.10 54.21 -22.87
CA GLY A 40 -16.19 55.00 -22.30
C GLY A 40 -16.63 54.56 -20.90
N THR A 41 -17.69 55.19 -20.39
CA THR A 41 -18.23 54.94 -19.05
C THR A 41 -19.61 54.31 -19.12
N TRP A 42 -19.72 53.03 -18.77
CA TRP A 42 -21.00 52.34 -18.67
C TRP A 42 -21.85 52.94 -17.55
N GLY A 43 -23.03 53.42 -17.91
CA GLY A 43 -23.99 54.06 -17.00
C GLY A 43 -23.98 55.59 -17.10
N THR A 44 -23.09 56.17 -17.92
CA THR A 44 -23.02 57.61 -18.17
C THR A 44 -22.91 57.93 -19.66
N SER A 45 -22.02 57.25 -20.39
CA SER A 45 -21.92 57.36 -21.84
C SER A 45 -23.18 56.79 -22.51
N LEU A 46 -23.74 57.54 -23.46
CA LEU A 46 -24.84 57.09 -24.32
C LEU A 46 -24.28 56.26 -25.47
N PHE A 47 -23.69 55.10 -25.16
CA PHE A 47 -22.96 54.24 -26.11
C PHE A 47 -23.67 52.92 -26.41
N TRP A 48 -24.97 52.81 -26.12
CA TRP A 48 -25.72 51.56 -26.31
C TRP A 48 -26.62 51.64 -27.53
N SER A 49 -26.13 51.16 -28.67
CA SER A 49 -26.90 51.06 -29.91
C SER A 49 -27.81 49.85 -29.91
N THR A 50 -28.97 49.95 -30.55
CA THR A 50 -29.87 48.81 -30.81
C THR A 50 -29.54 48.09 -32.12
N ASP A 51 -28.60 48.63 -32.89
CA ASP A 51 -28.18 48.12 -34.19
C ASP A 51 -26.80 47.44 -34.07
N SER A 52 -26.68 46.22 -34.59
CA SER A 52 -25.43 45.46 -34.58
C SER A 52 -24.36 46.11 -35.43
N ASP A 53 -24.73 46.88 -36.46
CA ASP A 53 -23.79 47.50 -37.39
C ASP A 53 -23.30 48.88 -36.90
N GLY A 54 -23.85 49.41 -35.80
CA GLY A 54 -23.47 50.73 -35.27
C GLY A 54 -23.98 51.92 -36.09
N THR A 55 -25.04 51.74 -36.87
CA THR A 55 -25.60 52.82 -37.71
C THR A 55 -26.76 53.57 -37.07
N ALA A 56 -27.37 52.99 -36.02
CA ALA A 56 -28.41 53.65 -35.23
C ALA A 56 -27.83 54.51 -34.09
N THR A 57 -28.50 55.63 -33.77
CA THR A 57 -28.10 56.52 -32.67
C THR A 57 -28.00 55.78 -31.34
N PRO A 58 -26.82 55.72 -30.70
CA PRO A 58 -26.65 55.04 -29.43
C PRO A 58 -27.36 55.75 -28.28
N GLY A 59 -27.86 54.96 -27.32
CA GLY A 59 -28.65 55.42 -26.18
C GLY A 59 -28.05 55.06 -24.82
N ALA A 60 -28.87 55.23 -23.77
CA ALA A 60 -28.52 54.84 -22.41
C ALA A 60 -28.61 53.32 -22.20
N TRP A 61 -27.92 52.80 -21.19
CA TRP A 61 -28.01 51.39 -20.81
C TRP A 61 -29.40 51.05 -20.28
N THR A 62 -29.94 49.91 -20.71
CA THR A 62 -31.16 49.32 -20.14
C THR A 62 -30.78 48.23 -19.14
N PRO A 63 -31.07 48.38 -17.83
CA PRO A 63 -30.74 47.36 -16.83
C PRO A 63 -31.30 45.98 -17.17
N GLY A 64 -30.45 44.96 -17.15
CA GLY A 64 -30.82 43.57 -17.45
C GLY A 64 -30.80 43.21 -18.94
N ALA A 65 -30.45 44.14 -19.84
CA ALA A 65 -30.21 43.86 -21.25
C ALA A 65 -28.95 43.00 -21.48
N THR A 66 -28.80 42.48 -22.69
CA THR A 66 -27.56 41.85 -23.18
C THR A 66 -26.61 42.93 -23.67
N ALA A 67 -25.44 43.02 -23.06
CA ALA A 67 -24.37 43.94 -23.44
C ALA A 67 -23.42 43.27 -24.44
N ILE A 68 -23.32 43.81 -25.65
CA ILE A 68 -22.47 43.28 -26.71
C ILE A 68 -21.34 44.27 -26.99
N PHE A 69 -20.12 43.78 -26.92
CA PHE A 69 -18.89 44.51 -27.22
C PHE A 69 -18.30 43.90 -28.51
N SER A 70 -18.42 44.56 -29.66
CA SER A 70 -18.91 45.93 -29.91
C SER A 70 -19.82 45.99 -31.15
N ALA A 71 -20.40 47.15 -31.44
CA ALA A 71 -21.10 47.33 -32.72
C ALA A 71 -20.12 47.26 -33.90
N GLY A 72 -20.54 46.65 -35.01
CA GLY A 72 -19.80 46.47 -36.25
C GLY A 72 -18.61 45.53 -36.11
N THR A 73 -17.51 45.83 -36.84
CA THR A 73 -16.29 45.00 -36.90
C THR A 73 -14.97 45.73 -36.65
N ASP A 74 -15.07 47.00 -36.27
CA ASP A 74 -13.95 47.93 -36.29
C ASP A 74 -13.31 48.13 -34.91
N ALA A 75 -13.88 47.61 -33.82
CA ALA A 75 -13.31 47.67 -32.47
C ALA A 75 -12.13 46.71 -32.30
N VAL A 76 -11.01 47.00 -32.96
CA VAL A 76 -9.86 46.07 -33.06
C VAL A 76 -8.82 46.23 -31.94
N ASN A 77 -8.76 47.39 -31.27
CA ASN A 77 -7.76 47.66 -30.23
C ASN A 77 -8.27 47.34 -28.82
N ALA A 78 -7.35 47.34 -27.85
CA ALA A 78 -7.71 47.29 -26.43
C ALA A 78 -8.37 48.61 -25.99
N PHE A 79 -9.45 48.52 -25.22
CA PHE A 79 -10.18 49.68 -24.70
C PHE A 79 -10.70 49.44 -23.28
N THR A 80 -10.98 50.52 -22.56
CA THR A 80 -11.51 50.45 -21.19
C THR A 80 -12.99 50.79 -21.16
N VAL A 81 -13.76 49.95 -20.47
CA VAL A 81 -15.16 50.21 -20.11
C VAL A 81 -15.18 50.50 -18.61
N THR A 82 -15.33 51.77 -18.26
CA THR A 82 -15.46 52.17 -16.85
C THR A 82 -16.90 51.98 -16.40
N VAL A 83 -17.15 51.05 -15.48
CA VAL A 83 -18.45 50.85 -14.83
C VAL A 83 -18.66 51.97 -13.82
N GLY A 84 -19.39 53.04 -14.23
CA GLY A 84 -19.50 54.28 -13.45
C GLY A 84 -20.37 54.18 -12.20
N SER A 85 -21.35 53.29 -12.23
CA SER A 85 -22.23 52.93 -11.10
C SER A 85 -22.66 51.46 -11.24
N ALA A 86 -23.27 50.89 -10.20
CA ALA A 86 -23.70 49.50 -10.26
C ALA A 86 -24.67 49.25 -11.43
N GLN A 87 -24.32 48.33 -12.33
CA GLN A 87 -25.15 47.95 -13.48
C GLN A 87 -25.69 46.54 -13.31
N THR A 88 -26.95 46.33 -13.68
CA THR A 88 -27.53 44.98 -13.82
C THR A 88 -27.42 44.54 -15.27
N VAL A 89 -26.93 43.32 -15.50
CA VAL A 89 -26.64 42.80 -16.85
C VAL A 89 -27.28 41.42 -17.06
N GLY A 90 -27.93 41.27 -18.22
CA GLY A 90 -28.58 40.06 -18.72
C GLY A 90 -27.61 39.01 -19.28
N LYS A 91 -26.62 39.49 -20.03
CA LYS A 91 -25.54 38.72 -20.64
C LYS A 91 -24.46 39.71 -21.08
N ILE A 92 -23.20 39.31 -21.06
CA ILE A 92 -22.09 40.05 -21.68
C ILE A 92 -21.59 39.19 -22.84
N VAL A 93 -21.48 39.78 -24.02
CA VAL A 93 -20.87 39.16 -25.20
C VAL A 93 -19.70 40.03 -25.63
N VAL A 94 -18.52 39.43 -25.78
CA VAL A 94 -17.33 40.06 -26.33
C VAL A 94 -17.02 39.37 -27.64
N GLU A 95 -17.51 39.96 -28.71
CA GLU A 95 -17.29 39.51 -30.09
C GLU A 95 -16.02 40.13 -30.64
N GLU A 96 -15.67 41.33 -30.14
CA GLU A 96 -14.64 42.17 -30.72
C GLU A 96 -13.72 42.81 -29.67
N GLY A 97 -12.56 43.26 -30.14
CA GLY A 97 -11.58 43.97 -29.33
C GLY A 97 -11.08 43.19 -28.12
N THR A 98 -10.52 43.95 -27.17
CA THR A 98 -10.08 43.43 -25.88
C THR A 98 -10.53 44.33 -24.73
N PRO A 99 -11.84 44.33 -24.38
CA PRO A 99 -12.38 45.21 -23.36
C PRO A 99 -11.83 44.90 -21.96
N THR A 100 -11.51 45.95 -21.22
CA THR A 100 -11.22 45.89 -19.77
C THR A 100 -12.28 46.61 -18.97
N PHE A 101 -12.97 45.90 -18.09
CA PHE A 101 -13.99 46.44 -17.19
C PHE A 101 -13.37 46.88 -15.87
N ASN A 102 -13.46 48.18 -15.57
CA ASN A 102 -12.94 48.78 -14.34
C ASN A 102 -14.03 49.59 -13.63
N GLY A 103 -13.92 49.77 -12.31
CA GLY A 103 -14.79 50.65 -11.54
C GLY A 103 -15.78 49.90 -10.65
N SER A 104 -17.06 50.26 -10.74
CA SER A 104 -18.14 49.78 -9.87
C SER A 104 -18.54 48.32 -10.15
N THR A 105 -19.76 47.94 -9.76
CA THR A 105 -20.25 46.56 -9.74
C THR A 105 -21.04 46.19 -11.00
N LEU A 106 -20.82 44.99 -11.53
CA LEU A 106 -21.71 44.33 -12.49
C LEU A 106 -22.52 43.24 -11.76
N THR A 107 -23.84 43.44 -11.66
CA THR A 107 -24.77 42.46 -11.08
C THR A 107 -25.31 41.57 -12.19
N LEU A 108 -24.91 40.29 -12.18
CA LEU A 108 -25.40 39.26 -13.08
C LEU A 108 -26.78 38.78 -12.61
N ASN A 109 -27.81 38.95 -13.44
CA ASN A 109 -29.14 38.41 -13.16
C ASN A 109 -29.16 36.88 -13.48
N GLY A 110 -30.19 36.19 -12.98
CA GLY A 110 -30.30 34.72 -12.88
C GLY A 110 -29.45 33.85 -13.82
N ASN A 111 -29.56 34.01 -15.14
CA ASN A 111 -28.88 33.14 -16.10
C ASN A 111 -27.78 33.86 -16.90
N ALA A 112 -27.29 35.00 -16.42
CA ALA A 112 -26.34 35.80 -17.17
C ALA A 112 -25.02 35.07 -17.39
N THR A 113 -24.58 35.08 -18.65
CA THR A 113 -23.31 34.53 -19.09
C THR A 113 -22.37 35.64 -19.54
N ILE A 114 -21.07 35.39 -19.42
CA ILE A 114 -20.01 36.18 -20.04
C ILE A 114 -19.46 35.32 -21.16
N GLU A 115 -19.86 35.64 -22.38
CA GLU A 115 -19.41 34.98 -23.60
C GLU A 115 -18.26 35.76 -24.21
N VAL A 116 -17.14 35.08 -24.47
CA VAL A 116 -15.98 35.67 -25.13
C VAL A 116 -15.71 34.87 -26.40
N ALA A 117 -15.80 35.52 -27.55
CA ALA A 117 -15.61 34.89 -28.85
C ALA A 117 -14.19 34.35 -29.04
N SER A 118 -14.01 33.48 -30.04
CA SER A 118 -12.71 32.89 -30.33
C SER A 118 -11.63 33.95 -30.54
N GLU A 119 -10.43 33.68 -30.03
CA GLU A 119 -9.27 34.60 -30.12
C GLU A 119 -9.47 35.98 -29.47
N ARG A 120 -10.60 36.22 -28.81
CA ARG A 120 -10.85 37.43 -28.04
C ARG A 120 -10.43 37.26 -26.58
N THR A 121 -10.17 38.39 -25.93
CA THR A 121 -9.88 38.45 -24.49
C THR A 121 -10.70 39.55 -23.85
N ALA A 122 -11.43 39.22 -22.79
CA ALA A 122 -12.10 40.19 -21.92
C ALA A 122 -11.42 40.20 -20.56
N THR A 123 -11.24 41.38 -19.96
CA THR A 123 -10.63 41.50 -18.63
C THR A 123 -11.61 42.13 -17.64
N ILE A 124 -11.91 41.42 -16.56
CA ILE A 124 -12.52 42.01 -15.36
C ILE A 124 -11.36 42.55 -14.52
N GLY A 125 -11.11 43.85 -14.65
CA GLY A 125 -10.01 44.56 -13.98
C GLY A 125 -10.32 44.79 -12.51
N THR A 126 -10.83 45.98 -12.18
CA THR A 126 -11.23 46.33 -10.80
C THR A 126 -12.73 46.15 -10.53
N THR A 127 -13.54 45.94 -11.57
CA THR A 127 -14.98 45.75 -11.45
C THR A 127 -15.34 44.51 -10.63
N ILE A 128 -16.32 44.65 -9.75
CA ILE A 128 -16.81 43.54 -8.91
C ILE A 128 -18.02 42.89 -9.59
N ILE A 129 -18.02 41.56 -9.70
CA ILE A 129 -19.21 40.79 -10.10
C ILE A 129 -20.04 40.46 -8.87
N ALA A 130 -21.34 40.72 -8.94
CA ALA A 130 -22.33 40.45 -7.89
C ALA A 130 -23.55 39.70 -8.46
N GLY A 131 -24.45 39.25 -7.58
CA GLY A 131 -25.71 38.59 -7.96
C GLY A 131 -25.93 37.24 -7.27
N SER A 132 -27.16 36.74 -7.28
CA SER A 132 -27.50 35.51 -6.56
C SER A 132 -27.13 34.23 -7.32
N ALA A 133 -27.09 34.27 -8.65
CA ALA A 133 -26.94 33.08 -9.48
C ALA A 133 -25.50 32.66 -9.80
N GLY A 134 -24.54 33.57 -9.60
CA GLY A 134 -23.13 33.32 -9.85
C GLY A 134 -22.64 33.84 -11.20
N MET A 135 -21.54 33.28 -11.70
CA MET A 135 -20.89 33.67 -12.95
C MET A 135 -20.80 32.47 -13.89
N THR A 136 -21.18 32.63 -15.16
CA THR A 136 -21.01 31.58 -16.19
C THR A 136 -20.14 32.10 -17.33
N LYS A 137 -19.01 31.44 -17.59
CA LYS A 137 -18.12 31.72 -18.73
C LYS A 137 -18.46 30.81 -19.91
N GLU A 138 -18.71 31.41 -21.07
CA GLU A 138 -18.97 30.75 -22.35
C GLU A 138 -18.09 31.33 -23.47
N GLY A 139 -18.16 30.73 -24.67
CA GLY A 139 -17.35 31.12 -25.83
C GLY A 139 -15.89 30.65 -25.74
N ALA A 140 -15.23 30.53 -26.89
CA ALA A 140 -13.89 29.94 -27.00
C ALA A 140 -12.75 30.84 -26.50
N GLY A 141 -12.99 32.15 -26.31
CA GLY A 141 -11.98 33.12 -25.90
C GLY A 141 -11.63 33.09 -24.41
N THR A 142 -10.79 34.05 -24.02
CA THR A 142 -10.26 34.16 -22.65
C THR A 142 -11.00 35.23 -21.85
N LEU A 143 -11.49 34.87 -20.67
CA LEU A 143 -11.90 35.82 -19.63
C LEU A 143 -10.80 35.88 -18.57
N ILE A 144 -10.14 37.02 -18.44
CA ILE A 144 -9.16 37.29 -17.40
C ILE A 144 -9.90 37.93 -16.22
N ASN A 145 -9.83 37.29 -15.07
CA ASN A 145 -10.36 37.79 -13.82
C ASN A 145 -9.24 38.29 -12.91
N ASN A 146 -9.06 39.62 -12.86
CA ASN A 146 -8.11 40.31 -11.99
C ASN A 146 -8.76 40.79 -10.69
N ALA A 147 -10.08 40.90 -10.65
CA ALA A 147 -10.79 41.39 -9.48
C ALA A 147 -10.70 40.38 -8.34
N SER A 148 -10.34 40.88 -7.16
CA SER A 148 -10.07 40.04 -6.00
C SER A 148 -11.27 39.84 -5.07
N ALA A 149 -12.37 40.57 -5.25
CA ALA A 149 -13.42 40.68 -4.23
C ALA A 149 -14.87 40.52 -4.76
N HIS A 150 -15.12 39.50 -5.59
CA HIS A 150 -16.47 39.22 -6.07
C HIS A 150 -17.44 38.88 -4.94
N THR A 151 -18.72 39.26 -5.10
CA THR A 151 -19.75 39.15 -4.05
C THR A 151 -20.95 38.30 -4.48
N TYR A 152 -20.91 37.69 -5.66
CA TYR A 152 -21.97 36.77 -6.07
C TYR A 152 -22.04 35.54 -5.17
N THR A 153 -23.25 35.07 -4.88
CA THR A 153 -23.47 33.97 -3.94
C THR A 153 -23.63 32.60 -4.61
N GLY A 154 -23.94 32.57 -5.90
CA GLY A 154 -23.97 31.35 -6.71
C GLY A 154 -22.56 30.84 -7.05
N GLY A 155 -22.50 29.71 -7.76
CA GLY A 155 -21.23 29.12 -8.21
C GLY A 155 -20.61 29.82 -9.41
N THR A 156 -19.41 29.39 -9.79
CA THR A 156 -18.77 29.78 -11.06
C THR A 156 -18.85 28.61 -12.04
N LYS A 157 -19.39 28.81 -13.23
CA LYS A 157 -19.45 27.79 -14.27
C LYS A 157 -18.51 28.13 -15.41
N ILE A 158 -17.77 27.14 -15.91
CA ILE A 158 -16.93 27.25 -17.10
C ILE A 158 -17.45 26.24 -18.12
N LYS A 159 -18.04 26.73 -19.21
CA LYS A 159 -18.54 25.87 -20.31
C LYS A 159 -17.62 25.84 -21.53
N GLY A 160 -16.77 26.85 -21.69
CA GLY A 160 -15.88 26.97 -22.84
C GLY A 160 -14.82 28.05 -22.71
N GLY A 161 -13.80 27.93 -23.56
CA GLY A 161 -12.65 28.83 -23.57
C GLY A 161 -11.86 28.79 -22.27
N ILE A 162 -11.21 29.90 -21.94
CA ILE A 162 -10.33 30.01 -20.77
C ILE A 162 -10.96 30.99 -19.76
N LEU A 163 -11.07 30.57 -18.51
CA LEU A 163 -11.19 31.46 -17.36
C LEU A 163 -9.84 31.52 -16.65
N GLN A 164 -9.16 32.67 -16.73
CA GLN A 164 -7.87 32.88 -16.07
C GLN A 164 -8.07 33.71 -14.80
N THR A 165 -7.50 33.26 -13.68
CA THR A 165 -7.42 34.07 -12.46
C THR A 165 -6.01 34.59 -12.25
N THR A 166 -5.90 35.89 -11.94
CA THR A 166 -4.63 36.54 -11.55
C THR A 166 -4.67 37.04 -10.11
N ALA A 167 -5.71 36.68 -9.34
CA ALA A 167 -5.91 37.12 -7.97
C ALA A 167 -5.75 35.94 -6.99
N SER A 168 -5.13 36.19 -5.83
CA SER A 168 -4.92 35.18 -4.78
C SER A 168 -6.00 35.16 -3.70
N ALA A 169 -6.93 36.11 -3.73
CA ALA A 169 -7.96 36.28 -2.69
C ALA A 169 -9.02 35.16 -2.70
N ALA A 170 -9.54 34.79 -1.53
CA ALA A 170 -10.48 33.67 -1.41
C ALA A 170 -11.76 33.87 -2.25
N ASN A 171 -12.24 35.10 -2.37
CA ASN A 171 -13.46 35.47 -3.09
C ASN A 171 -13.25 35.93 -4.54
N SER A 172 -12.12 35.60 -5.16
CA SER A 172 -11.93 35.81 -6.62
C SER A 172 -12.92 34.98 -7.46
N PHE A 173 -13.60 34.00 -6.88
CA PHE A 173 -14.70 33.24 -7.52
C PHE A 173 -16.01 33.39 -6.74
N GLY A 174 -16.24 34.56 -6.14
CA GLY A 174 -17.47 34.87 -5.39
C GLY A 174 -17.46 34.28 -3.98
N ASN A 175 -18.64 33.90 -3.49
CA ASN A 175 -18.78 33.27 -2.17
C ASN A 175 -17.90 32.00 -2.10
N PRO A 176 -17.01 31.85 -1.10
CA PRO A 176 -16.15 30.67 -0.94
C PRO A 176 -16.88 29.32 -0.89
N THR A 177 -18.17 29.29 -0.56
CA THR A 177 -19.00 28.05 -0.58
C THR A 177 -19.63 27.76 -1.93
N GLY A 178 -19.61 28.70 -2.88
CA GLY A 178 -20.16 28.52 -4.22
C GLY A 178 -19.24 27.63 -5.05
N THR A 179 -19.76 26.56 -5.65
CA THR A 179 -18.96 25.58 -6.41
C THR A 179 -18.40 26.19 -7.71
N ILE A 180 -17.15 25.85 -8.06
CA ILE A 180 -16.63 25.97 -9.42
C ILE A 180 -17.05 24.71 -10.18
N THR A 181 -17.82 24.87 -11.25
CA THR A 181 -18.30 23.77 -12.09
C THR A 181 -17.63 23.82 -13.46
N MET A 182 -16.85 22.80 -13.78
CA MET A 182 -16.31 22.57 -15.11
C MET A 182 -17.35 21.80 -15.94
N GLU A 183 -18.04 22.50 -16.84
CA GLU A 183 -18.88 21.93 -17.89
C GLU A 183 -18.14 21.94 -19.25
N GLY A 184 -16.83 22.18 -19.22
CA GLY A 184 -15.94 22.31 -20.37
C GLY A 184 -14.78 23.26 -20.06
N GLY A 185 -13.99 23.58 -21.09
CA GLY A 185 -13.02 24.68 -21.06
C GLY A 185 -11.81 24.49 -20.13
N GLU A 186 -11.14 25.62 -19.87
CA GLU A 186 -9.89 25.71 -19.13
C GLU A 186 -10.00 26.68 -17.95
N LEU A 187 -9.55 26.23 -16.78
CA LEU A 187 -9.28 27.08 -15.62
C LEU A 187 -7.76 27.29 -15.51
N ARG A 188 -7.32 28.53 -15.76
CA ARG A 188 -5.90 28.90 -15.74
C ARG A 188 -5.56 29.71 -14.49
N THR A 189 -4.50 29.33 -13.79
CA THR A 189 -4.00 30.07 -12.63
C THR A 189 -2.72 30.83 -12.99
N ALA A 190 -2.72 32.16 -12.80
CA ALA A 190 -1.54 33.00 -13.00
C ALA A 190 -0.84 33.39 -11.68
N LEU A 191 -1.42 33.01 -10.54
CA LEU A 191 -0.82 33.12 -9.20
C LEU A 191 -1.07 31.84 -8.40
N THR A 192 -0.35 31.68 -7.29
CA THR A 192 -0.64 30.62 -6.32
C THR A 192 -1.86 30.99 -5.47
N ARG A 193 -2.76 30.02 -5.28
CA ARG A 193 -3.98 30.14 -4.49
C ARG A 193 -4.10 28.96 -3.54
N THR A 194 -4.08 29.25 -2.24
CA THR A 194 -4.02 28.25 -1.16
C THR A 194 -5.38 27.74 -0.71
N THR A 195 -6.46 28.46 -1.04
CA THR A 195 -7.84 28.04 -0.80
C THR A 195 -8.68 28.35 -2.03
N TRP A 196 -9.45 27.35 -2.45
CA TRP A 196 -10.39 27.47 -3.54
C TRP A 196 -11.78 27.03 -3.08
N ASN A 197 -12.76 27.48 -3.84
CA ASN A 197 -14.13 26.99 -3.80
C ASN A 197 -14.20 25.47 -3.98
N PRO A 198 -15.30 24.81 -3.57
CA PRO A 198 -15.60 23.43 -3.95
C PRO A 198 -15.53 23.25 -5.47
N LEU A 199 -15.18 22.05 -5.93
CA LEU A 199 -14.95 21.77 -7.35
C LEU A 199 -15.86 20.64 -7.85
N SER A 200 -16.56 20.90 -8.95
CA SER A 200 -17.34 19.91 -9.68
C SER A 200 -16.88 19.82 -11.12
N ILE A 201 -16.62 18.62 -11.62
CA ILE A 201 -16.19 18.38 -13.00
C ILE A 201 -17.22 17.47 -13.67
N LEU A 202 -18.01 18.05 -14.57
CA LEU A 202 -19.12 17.38 -15.25
C LEU A 202 -18.80 17.01 -16.70
N GLN A 203 -17.81 17.67 -17.29
CA GLN A 203 -17.31 17.38 -18.64
C GLN A 203 -15.77 17.46 -18.66
N ASN A 204 -15.18 17.19 -19.84
CA ASN A 204 -13.74 17.30 -20.03
C ASN A 204 -13.26 18.71 -19.69
N ALA A 205 -12.18 18.78 -18.90
CA ALA A 205 -11.70 20.03 -18.32
C ALA A 205 -10.19 20.13 -18.43
N VAL A 206 -9.70 21.36 -18.54
CA VAL A 206 -8.26 21.66 -18.47
C VAL A 206 -7.99 22.52 -17.24
N PHE A 207 -7.00 22.14 -16.45
CA PHE A 207 -6.40 23.00 -15.43
C PHE A 207 -5.00 23.34 -15.89
N SER A 208 -4.63 24.62 -15.85
CA SER A 208 -3.31 25.03 -16.31
C SER A 208 -2.72 26.14 -15.45
N LYS A 209 -1.41 26.35 -15.60
CA LYS A 209 -0.75 27.57 -15.15
C LYS A 209 -0.44 28.51 -16.31
N ASP A 210 -0.13 29.76 -15.96
CA ASP A 210 0.49 30.73 -16.86
C ASP A 210 1.85 30.27 -17.39
N THR A 211 2.34 30.93 -18.43
CA THR A 211 3.66 30.70 -19.04
C THR A 211 4.84 31.17 -18.18
N GLY A 212 4.56 31.71 -16.97
CA GLY A 212 5.56 32.24 -16.06
C GLY A 212 6.52 31.20 -15.46
N ALA A 213 7.68 31.68 -15.04
CA ALA A 213 8.77 30.88 -14.46
C ALA A 213 8.62 30.62 -12.94
N SER A 214 7.47 30.93 -12.35
CA SER A 214 7.21 30.67 -10.94
C SER A 214 6.41 29.38 -10.73
N VAL A 215 6.63 28.74 -9.59
CA VAL A 215 5.76 27.64 -9.14
C VAL A 215 4.34 28.19 -8.94
N ARG A 216 3.35 27.46 -9.45
CA ARG A 216 1.93 27.75 -9.22
C ARG A 216 1.28 26.59 -8.51
N THR A 217 0.47 26.90 -7.51
CA THR A 217 -0.34 25.89 -6.82
C THR A 217 -1.80 26.31 -6.79
N ALA A 218 -2.68 25.43 -7.28
CA ALA A 218 -4.13 25.54 -7.15
C ALA A 218 -4.62 24.49 -6.14
N THR A 219 -4.98 24.93 -4.93
CA THR A 219 -5.41 24.04 -3.84
C THR A 219 -6.94 24.00 -3.68
N PHE A 220 -7.56 22.90 -4.08
CA PHE A 220 -8.97 22.64 -3.84
C PHE A 220 -9.17 21.98 -2.49
N THR A 221 -9.82 22.73 -1.59
CA THR A 221 -10.17 22.29 -0.24
C THR A 221 -11.63 21.85 -0.25
N ASN A 222 -11.93 20.58 0.08
CA ASN A 222 -13.27 19.97 0.21
C ASN A 222 -13.75 19.14 -1.01
N ALA A 223 -15.06 18.82 -1.02
CA ALA A 223 -15.74 17.91 -1.94
C ALA A 223 -15.35 18.18 -3.40
N LEU A 224 -14.54 17.28 -3.94
CA LEU A 224 -14.39 17.07 -5.36
C LEU A 224 -15.53 16.14 -5.79
N THR A 225 -16.31 16.55 -6.77
CA THR A 225 -17.26 15.67 -7.45
C THR A 225 -16.86 15.57 -8.90
N THR A 226 -16.66 14.36 -9.40
CA THR A 226 -16.42 14.12 -10.83
C THR A 226 -17.55 13.27 -11.40
N SER A 227 -17.79 13.42 -12.69
CA SER A 227 -18.64 12.49 -13.44
C SER A 227 -17.78 11.33 -13.98
N PRO A 228 -18.24 10.07 -13.91
CA PRO A 228 -17.49 8.93 -14.41
C PRO A 228 -17.04 9.13 -15.87
N GLY A 229 -15.77 8.82 -16.16
CA GLY A 229 -15.23 8.80 -17.52
C GLY A 229 -14.83 10.16 -18.12
N VAL A 230 -15.10 11.28 -17.44
CA VAL A 230 -14.60 12.60 -17.88
C VAL A 230 -13.08 12.63 -17.85
N THR A 231 -12.47 13.36 -18.79
CA THR A 231 -11.02 13.54 -18.88
C THR A 231 -10.61 14.91 -18.35
N VAL A 232 -9.68 14.95 -17.41
CA VAL A 232 -9.11 16.15 -16.82
C VAL A 232 -7.64 16.26 -17.18
N SER A 233 -7.27 17.32 -17.90
CA SER A 233 -5.88 17.56 -18.30
C SER A 233 -5.24 18.63 -17.43
N LEU A 234 -4.07 18.33 -16.86
CA LEU A 234 -3.21 19.32 -16.22
C LEU A 234 -2.17 19.76 -17.24
N ARG A 235 -2.09 21.07 -17.50
CA ARG A 235 -1.19 21.65 -18.50
C ARG A 235 -0.23 22.65 -17.86
N ASN A 236 1.04 22.56 -18.22
CA ASN A 236 2.05 23.51 -17.77
C ASN A 236 2.83 24.08 -18.96
N PRO A 237 2.34 25.17 -19.57
CA PRO A 237 3.06 25.82 -20.67
C PRO A 237 4.28 26.64 -20.19
N GLY A 238 4.56 26.69 -18.88
CA GLY A 238 5.72 27.37 -18.31
C GLY A 238 6.83 26.40 -17.88
N SER A 239 7.94 26.93 -17.36
CA SER A 239 9.12 26.12 -16.99
C SER A 239 9.11 25.60 -15.55
N ALA A 240 8.53 26.34 -14.60
CA ALA A 240 8.44 25.92 -13.20
C ALA A 240 7.21 25.05 -12.94
N THR A 241 7.21 24.28 -11.84
CA THR A 241 6.17 23.30 -11.49
C THR A 241 4.75 23.90 -11.41
N PHE A 242 3.77 23.16 -11.95
CA PHE A 242 2.36 23.37 -11.68
C PHE A 242 1.83 22.30 -10.72
N ASN A 243 1.31 22.72 -9.58
CA ASN A 243 0.69 21.85 -8.59
C ASN A 243 -0.83 22.03 -8.65
N LEU A 244 -1.55 20.96 -9.02
CA LEU A 244 -2.96 20.85 -8.72
C LEU A 244 -3.11 20.03 -7.43
N ARG A 245 -3.58 20.65 -6.36
CA ARG A 245 -3.59 20.04 -5.02
C ARG A 245 -5.00 19.83 -4.52
N PHE A 246 -5.26 18.64 -4.01
CA PHE A 246 -6.50 18.28 -3.33
C PHE A 246 -6.25 18.05 -1.84
N THR A 247 -7.11 18.63 -1.01
CA THR A 247 -7.12 18.43 0.44
C THR A 247 -8.48 17.92 0.91
N GLY A 248 -8.57 17.34 2.11
CA GLY A 248 -9.80 16.74 2.60
C GLY A 248 -10.13 15.42 1.90
N GLY A 249 -11.36 14.93 2.05
CA GLY A 249 -11.87 13.68 1.46
C GLY A 249 -12.17 13.73 -0.04
N ALA A 250 -11.27 14.32 -0.82
CA ALA A 250 -11.45 14.42 -2.27
C ALA A 250 -11.43 13.03 -2.91
N ASN A 251 -12.51 12.68 -3.61
CA ASN A 251 -12.64 11.44 -4.36
C ASN A 251 -12.85 11.76 -5.84
N SER A 252 -12.30 10.93 -6.72
CA SER A 252 -12.46 11.09 -8.16
C SER A 252 -12.48 9.77 -8.91
N ASP A 253 -13.41 9.67 -9.86
CA ASP A 253 -13.51 8.62 -10.86
C ASP A 253 -13.22 9.15 -12.29
N ALA A 254 -12.71 10.37 -12.40
CA ALA A 254 -12.28 10.97 -13.67
C ALA A 254 -10.95 10.37 -14.14
N ASN A 255 -10.74 10.38 -15.46
CA ASN A 255 -9.45 10.11 -16.05
C ASN A 255 -8.59 11.37 -16.02
N TRP A 256 -7.36 11.27 -15.52
CA TRP A 256 -6.43 12.38 -15.38
C TRP A 256 -5.27 12.24 -16.36
N ILE A 257 -4.91 13.35 -17.02
CA ILE A 257 -3.71 13.48 -17.83
C ILE A 257 -2.82 14.52 -17.16
N ILE A 258 -1.70 14.08 -16.57
CA ILE A 258 -0.76 14.93 -15.85
C ILE A 258 0.36 15.39 -16.78
N GLY A 259 0.14 16.51 -17.47
CA GLY A 259 1.07 17.06 -18.46
C GLY A 259 1.05 16.34 -19.81
N GLN A 260 1.86 16.83 -20.73
CA GLN A 260 2.12 16.22 -22.03
C GLN A 260 3.51 16.60 -22.53
N THR A 261 3.91 16.07 -23.69
CA THR A 261 5.14 16.52 -24.37
C THR A 261 5.13 18.03 -24.57
N GLY A 262 6.21 18.68 -24.13
CA GLY A 262 6.40 20.13 -24.21
C GLY A 262 5.95 20.92 -22.98
N ASP A 263 5.19 20.30 -22.07
CA ASP A 263 4.87 20.95 -20.79
C ASP A 263 6.07 20.90 -19.82
N GLY A 264 6.18 21.92 -18.96
CA GLY A 264 6.97 21.82 -17.74
C GLY A 264 6.36 20.81 -16.75
N LEU A 265 6.98 20.65 -15.57
CA LEU A 265 6.52 19.64 -14.61
C LEU A 265 5.09 19.91 -14.13
N CYS A 266 4.19 18.95 -14.34
CA CYS A 266 2.86 18.90 -13.75
C CYS A 266 2.87 17.94 -12.55
N GLN A 267 2.34 18.38 -11.41
CA GLN A 267 2.13 17.55 -10.23
C GLN A 267 0.66 17.50 -9.86
N LEU A 268 0.10 16.29 -9.80
CA LEU A 268 -1.17 16.02 -9.15
C LEU A 268 -0.90 15.66 -7.70
N GLN A 269 -1.33 16.53 -6.78
CA GLN A 269 -0.95 16.48 -5.39
C GLN A 269 -2.11 16.11 -4.47
N PHE A 270 -1.87 15.16 -3.60
CA PHE A 270 -2.79 14.70 -2.57
C PHE A 270 -2.25 15.12 -1.22
N MET A 271 -3.00 15.96 -0.51
CA MET A 271 -2.61 16.43 0.81
C MET A 271 -3.61 15.97 1.87
N GLY A 272 -3.16 15.07 2.74
CA GLY A 272 -3.96 14.49 3.81
C GLY A 272 -3.63 15.05 5.20
N ASN A 273 -4.58 14.90 6.13
CA ASN A 273 -4.48 15.23 7.55
C ASN A 273 -5.20 14.13 8.35
N THR A 274 -4.84 13.92 9.63
CA THR A 274 -5.46 12.98 10.57
C THR A 274 -6.96 13.18 10.77
N ASN A 275 -7.49 14.38 10.48
CA ASN A 275 -8.91 14.69 10.64
C ASN A 275 -9.75 14.49 9.37
N TRP A 276 -9.15 14.01 8.27
CA TRP A 276 -9.83 13.86 6.99
C TRP A 276 -10.03 12.38 6.65
N PRO A 277 -11.09 12.02 5.89
CA PRO A 277 -11.23 10.68 5.36
C PRO A 277 -10.23 10.46 4.22
N ASP A 278 -10.02 9.19 3.88
CA ASP A 278 -9.17 8.80 2.75
C ASP A 278 -9.61 9.45 1.44
N GLN A 279 -8.63 9.75 0.59
CA GLN A 279 -8.82 10.25 -0.77
C GLN A 279 -8.77 9.08 -1.75
N ILE A 280 -9.84 8.87 -2.52
CA ILE A 280 -9.98 7.71 -3.40
C ILE A 280 -9.98 8.16 -4.86
N PHE A 281 -8.98 7.71 -5.62
CA PHE A 281 -8.85 7.99 -7.05
C PHE A 281 -8.92 6.69 -7.85
N SER A 282 -10.02 6.51 -8.59
CA SER A 282 -10.36 5.26 -9.28
C SER A 282 -10.30 5.34 -10.81
N GLY A 283 -10.36 6.53 -11.39
CA GLY A 283 -10.12 6.71 -12.82
C GLY A 283 -8.64 6.56 -13.17
N THR A 284 -8.34 6.43 -14.47
CA THR A 284 -6.95 6.26 -14.95
C THR A 284 -6.18 7.57 -14.87
N ILE A 285 -4.89 7.49 -14.55
CA ILE A 285 -3.95 8.62 -14.54
C ILE A 285 -2.85 8.33 -15.57
N SER A 286 -2.55 9.28 -16.44
CA SER A 286 -1.58 9.13 -17.55
C SER A 286 -0.77 10.41 -17.77
N GLY A 287 0.25 10.38 -18.62
CA GLY A 287 1.09 11.54 -18.95
C GLY A 287 2.47 11.53 -18.27
N PRO A 288 3.36 12.48 -18.61
CA PRO A 288 4.74 12.51 -18.11
C PRO A 288 4.89 13.10 -16.70
N GLY A 289 3.83 13.64 -16.11
CA GLY A 289 3.85 14.30 -14.81
C GLY A 289 4.01 13.34 -13.64
N VAL A 290 4.01 13.93 -12.44
CA VAL A 290 4.24 13.24 -11.17
C VAL A 290 2.96 13.22 -10.34
N LEU A 291 2.69 12.08 -9.71
CA LEU A 291 1.75 12.00 -8.60
C LEU A 291 2.50 12.25 -7.30
N ARG A 292 2.03 13.16 -6.44
CA ARG A 292 2.69 13.42 -5.15
C ARG A 292 1.71 13.38 -3.98
N ARG A 293 2.00 12.54 -2.99
CA ARG A 293 1.32 12.53 -1.71
C ARG A 293 2.14 13.33 -0.70
N THR A 294 1.51 14.24 0.05
CA THR A 294 2.16 15.12 1.04
C THR A 294 1.28 15.33 2.27
N SER A 295 1.83 15.66 3.43
CA SER A 295 1.02 16.10 4.59
C SER A 295 1.32 17.53 5.01
N ASN A 296 0.40 18.16 5.74
CA ASN A 296 0.62 19.45 6.40
C ASN A 296 0.77 19.32 7.94
N LEU A 297 0.66 18.10 8.48
CA LEU A 297 0.80 17.79 9.90
C LEU A 297 1.45 16.41 10.06
N THR A 298 2.14 16.21 11.18
CA THR A 298 2.66 14.90 11.61
C THR A 298 1.50 14.00 12.06
N GLY A 299 1.36 12.81 11.48
CA GLY A 299 0.36 11.81 11.92
C GLY A 299 -0.16 10.92 10.80
N ASN A 300 -0.76 9.78 11.17
CA ASN A 300 -1.23 8.71 10.28
C ASN A 300 -2.51 9.06 9.50
N GLY A 301 -2.62 10.29 9.01
CA GLY A 301 -3.85 10.82 8.45
C GLY A 301 -4.24 10.27 7.08
N ALA A 302 -5.46 10.60 6.66
CA ALA A 302 -6.13 10.24 5.39
C ALA A 302 -5.20 9.63 4.33
N SER A 303 -5.33 8.34 4.04
CA SER A 303 -4.56 7.70 2.98
C SER A 303 -5.01 8.19 1.61
N THR A 304 -4.12 8.10 0.62
CA THR A 304 -4.52 8.18 -0.79
C THR A 304 -4.64 6.78 -1.35
N ILE A 305 -5.86 6.37 -1.66
CA ILE A 305 -6.17 5.06 -2.24
C ILE A 305 -6.24 5.20 -3.75
N ILE A 306 -5.40 4.44 -4.47
CA ILE A 306 -5.35 4.47 -5.92
C ILE A 306 -5.75 3.11 -6.49
N SER A 307 -6.86 3.07 -7.23
CA SER A 307 -7.40 1.85 -7.85
C SER A 307 -7.35 1.85 -9.38
N GLY A 308 -7.08 3.00 -10.00
CA GLY A 308 -6.93 3.15 -11.46
C GLY A 308 -5.75 2.34 -12.01
N ASP A 309 -5.88 1.89 -13.26
CA ASP A 309 -4.78 1.27 -14.03
C ASP A 309 -3.96 2.35 -14.71
N ASN A 310 -3.02 2.94 -13.97
CA ASN A 310 -2.37 4.18 -14.34
C ASN A 310 -1.12 3.93 -15.19
N THR A 311 -0.82 4.86 -16.09
CA THR A 311 0.29 4.77 -17.07
C THR A 311 1.22 5.98 -17.04
N TYR A 312 1.04 6.93 -16.12
CA TYR A 312 1.93 8.09 -16.01
C TYR A 312 3.37 7.68 -15.70
N SER A 313 4.33 8.38 -16.29
CA SER A 313 5.74 7.98 -16.31
C SER A 313 6.65 8.81 -15.42
N GLY A 314 6.20 9.96 -14.91
CA GLY A 314 7.03 10.80 -14.03
C GLY A 314 7.29 10.17 -12.65
N GLY A 315 6.56 9.13 -12.29
CA GLY A 315 6.69 8.44 -11.01
C GLY A 315 5.77 9.00 -9.92
N THR A 316 5.85 8.36 -8.75
CA THR A 316 5.07 8.70 -7.57
C THR A 316 5.99 9.13 -6.45
N GLU A 317 5.70 10.27 -5.82
CA GLU A 317 6.43 10.78 -4.67
C GLU A 317 5.57 10.70 -3.41
N ILE A 318 6.12 10.17 -2.32
CA ILE A 318 5.50 10.27 -0.99
C ILE A 318 6.37 11.15 -0.10
N ASN A 319 5.81 12.28 0.29
CA ASN A 319 6.41 13.29 1.16
C ASN A 319 5.49 13.58 2.35
N GLY A 320 5.03 12.49 2.96
CA GLY A 320 4.10 12.50 4.08
C GLY A 320 2.80 11.78 3.79
N GLY A 321 2.27 11.12 4.82
CA GLY A 321 1.12 10.22 4.83
C GLY A 321 1.30 8.92 4.06
N MET A 322 0.18 8.25 3.78
CA MET A 322 0.19 6.89 3.22
C MET A 322 -0.45 6.81 1.84
N ILE A 323 0.06 5.87 1.02
CA ILE A 323 -0.58 5.42 -0.22
C ILE A 323 -1.07 3.97 -0.05
N GLY A 324 -2.36 3.75 -0.33
CA GLY A 324 -2.96 2.42 -0.40
C GLY A 324 -3.11 1.95 -1.84
N PHE A 325 -2.55 0.79 -2.17
CA PHE A 325 -2.66 0.21 -3.50
C PHE A 325 -3.91 -0.64 -3.61
N ALA A 326 -4.87 -0.24 -4.44
CA ALA A 326 -6.11 -0.99 -4.67
C ALA A 326 -6.08 -1.83 -5.96
N ARG A 327 -4.89 -2.02 -6.54
CA ARG A 327 -4.60 -2.79 -7.77
C ARG A 327 -3.14 -3.27 -7.76
N SER A 328 -2.84 -4.34 -8.47
CA SER A 328 -1.46 -4.78 -8.75
C SER A 328 -0.91 -4.16 -10.05
N SER A 329 0.40 -3.96 -10.14
CA SER A 329 1.06 -3.58 -11.40
C SER A 329 0.93 -4.67 -12.46
N THR A 330 0.99 -4.26 -13.73
CA THR A 330 1.00 -5.11 -14.92
C THR A 330 2.32 -4.93 -15.67
N GLY A 331 2.91 -6.02 -16.15
CA GLY A 331 4.14 -6.03 -16.95
C GLY A 331 5.43 -6.11 -16.12
N ASN A 332 6.51 -6.57 -16.77
CA ASN A 332 7.89 -6.53 -16.27
C ASN A 332 8.83 -6.20 -17.46
N PRO A 333 9.27 -4.94 -17.65
CA PRO A 333 9.04 -3.78 -16.78
C PRO A 333 7.56 -3.34 -16.74
N VAL A 334 7.19 -2.55 -15.72
CA VAL A 334 5.82 -2.11 -15.49
C VAL A 334 5.27 -1.30 -16.67
N THR A 335 4.14 -1.72 -17.23
CA THR A 335 3.41 -1.00 -18.30
C THR A 335 2.21 -0.22 -17.78
N SER A 336 1.63 -0.66 -16.66
CA SER A 336 0.58 0.04 -15.94
C SER A 336 0.49 -0.45 -14.49
N GLY A 337 -0.16 0.31 -13.61
CA GLY A 337 -0.37 -0.10 -12.23
C GLY A 337 -0.99 1.01 -11.38
N PRO A 338 -1.16 0.80 -10.07
CA PRO A 338 -1.75 1.83 -9.21
C PRO A 338 -0.90 3.11 -9.17
N ILE A 339 0.42 3.01 -9.34
CA ILE A 339 1.35 4.14 -9.24
C ILE A 339 2.09 4.47 -10.54
N GLY A 340 1.47 4.16 -11.69
CA GLY A 340 2.06 4.46 -13.00
C GLY A 340 3.21 3.52 -13.37
N THR A 341 4.06 3.98 -14.28
CA THR A 341 5.23 3.21 -14.78
C THR A 341 6.57 3.71 -14.23
N GLY A 342 6.61 4.93 -13.69
CA GLY A 342 7.79 5.50 -13.06
C GLY A 342 8.07 4.95 -11.65
N PRO A 343 9.19 5.35 -11.01
CA PRO A 343 9.56 4.87 -9.69
C PRO A 343 8.62 5.40 -8.59
N LEU A 344 8.59 4.68 -7.47
CA LEU A 344 8.10 5.16 -6.19
C LEU A 344 9.25 5.82 -5.41
N THR A 345 9.21 7.13 -5.27
CA THR A 345 10.18 7.91 -4.48
C THR A 345 9.61 8.22 -3.11
N ILE A 346 10.31 7.80 -2.06
CA ILE A 346 9.89 7.98 -0.67
C ILE A 346 10.82 9.02 -0.02
N LEU A 347 10.26 10.19 0.27
CA LEU A 347 10.96 11.38 0.74
C LEU A 347 10.91 11.51 2.27
N ASP A 348 11.11 12.71 2.80
CA ASP A 348 11.64 12.97 4.13
C ASP A 348 10.62 13.47 5.16
N ASP A 349 9.46 12.80 5.26
CA ASP A 349 8.47 13.09 6.30
C ASP A 349 8.48 12.03 7.42
N THR A 350 8.16 12.48 8.63
CA THR A 350 8.03 11.70 9.86
C THR A 350 7.02 10.56 9.80
N VAL A 351 5.97 10.69 8.98
CA VAL A 351 4.94 9.66 8.83
C VAL A 351 4.73 9.39 7.35
N ILE A 352 5.33 8.31 6.85
CA ILE A 352 5.20 7.85 5.47
C ILE A 352 4.89 6.37 5.47
N GLY A 353 3.96 5.93 4.62
CA GLY A 353 3.68 4.50 4.49
C GLY A 353 3.04 4.05 3.19
N ILE A 354 3.08 2.74 3.00
CA ILE A 354 2.48 2.04 1.86
C ILE A 354 1.75 0.79 2.34
N PHE A 355 0.64 0.43 1.70
CA PHE A 355 -0.10 -0.79 2.06
C PHE A 355 -0.94 -1.34 0.92
N ALA A 356 -1.25 -2.64 1.00
CA ALA A 356 -2.20 -3.31 0.11
C ALA A 356 -3.65 -3.05 0.56
N HIS A 357 -4.44 -2.37 -0.30
CA HIS A 357 -5.83 -2.04 -0.02
C HIS A 357 -6.80 -3.08 -0.62
N GLY A 358 -7.70 -3.59 0.22
CA GLY A 358 -8.78 -4.51 -0.13
C GLY A 358 -8.38 -5.99 -0.23
N THR A 359 -7.31 -6.31 -0.95
CA THR A 359 -6.80 -7.68 -1.14
C THR A 359 -5.27 -7.66 -1.24
N ALA A 360 -4.64 -8.83 -1.38
CA ALA A 360 -3.20 -8.93 -1.68
C ALA A 360 -2.84 -8.15 -2.96
N ARG A 361 -1.66 -7.52 -2.98
CA ARG A 361 -1.18 -6.68 -4.08
C ARG A 361 0.29 -6.95 -4.42
N THR A 362 0.59 -6.82 -5.72
CA THR A 362 1.95 -6.87 -6.27
C THR A 362 2.26 -5.55 -6.96
N ILE A 363 3.33 -4.88 -6.57
CA ILE A 363 3.75 -3.58 -7.10
C ILE A 363 5.11 -3.75 -7.77
N GLY A 364 5.21 -3.41 -9.04
CA GLY A 364 6.42 -3.61 -9.85
C GLY A 364 7.34 -2.41 -9.98
N ASN A 365 6.92 -1.26 -9.47
CA ASN A 365 7.68 -0.03 -9.58
C ASN A 365 8.93 -0.09 -8.69
N ASP A 366 10.06 0.40 -9.20
CA ASP A 366 11.28 0.58 -8.42
C ASP A 366 11.03 1.53 -7.24
N VAL A 367 11.68 1.25 -6.11
CA VAL A 367 11.57 2.04 -4.88
C VAL A 367 12.89 2.76 -4.62
N VAL A 368 12.81 4.08 -4.51
CA VAL A 368 13.95 4.96 -4.25
C VAL A 368 13.69 5.77 -3.00
N PHE A 369 14.65 5.79 -2.09
CA PHE A 369 14.59 6.58 -0.87
C PHE A 369 15.32 7.92 -1.01
N GLY A 370 14.77 8.97 -0.40
CA GLY A 370 15.46 10.24 -0.18
C GLY A 370 16.56 10.16 0.90
N ASP A 371 17.37 11.21 0.98
CA ASP A 371 18.63 11.22 1.75
C ASP A 371 18.46 11.50 3.25
N VAL A 372 17.23 11.74 3.72
CA VAL A 372 16.93 12.00 5.14
C VAL A 372 16.47 10.71 5.82
N ALA A 373 16.77 10.59 7.12
CA ALA A 373 16.35 9.47 7.93
C ALA A 373 14.87 9.60 8.32
N PHE A 374 14.10 8.54 8.06
CA PHE A 374 12.70 8.42 8.47
C PHE A 374 12.33 6.94 8.61
N ASN A 375 11.14 6.65 9.11
CA ASN A 375 10.63 5.28 9.21
C ASN A 375 9.54 5.05 8.15
N LEU A 376 9.73 4.06 7.29
CA LEU A 376 8.67 3.63 6.36
C LEU A 376 7.70 2.72 7.11
N GLN A 377 6.44 3.12 7.19
CA GLN A 377 5.36 2.34 7.77
C GLN A 377 4.74 1.41 6.70
N ILE A 378 4.59 0.13 7.02
CA ILE A 378 3.88 -0.84 6.18
C ILE A 378 2.78 -1.50 7.02
N PRO A 379 1.61 -0.86 7.14
CA PRO A 379 0.45 -1.42 7.84
C PRO A 379 -0.38 -2.32 6.90
N GLY A 380 -1.47 -2.88 7.44
CA GLY A 380 -2.48 -3.59 6.65
C GLY A 380 -2.75 -5.00 7.17
N ALA A 381 -3.57 -5.72 6.43
CA ALA A 381 -3.87 -7.13 6.71
C ALA A 381 -3.70 -8.05 5.50
N ASN A 382 -3.27 -7.50 4.36
CA ASN A 382 -3.17 -8.20 3.10
C ASN A 382 -1.71 -8.30 2.67
N ASP A 383 -1.35 -9.36 1.97
CA ASP A 383 0.00 -9.51 1.44
C ASP A 383 0.36 -8.35 0.50
N LEU A 384 1.56 -7.81 0.69
CA LEU A 384 2.13 -6.75 -0.14
C LEU A 384 3.45 -7.25 -0.71
N THR A 385 3.51 -7.44 -2.02
CA THR A 385 4.74 -7.85 -2.72
C THR A 385 5.27 -6.69 -3.56
N MET A 386 6.48 -6.23 -3.28
CA MET A 386 7.23 -5.26 -4.05
C MET A 386 8.25 -6.00 -4.92
N THR A 387 8.09 -5.95 -6.25
CA THR A 387 8.91 -6.69 -7.23
C THR A 387 9.93 -5.81 -7.95
N GLY A 388 9.76 -4.49 -7.92
CA GLY A 388 10.78 -3.53 -8.37
C GLY A 388 12.00 -3.53 -7.47
N SER A 389 13.12 -3.02 -7.98
CA SER A 389 14.36 -2.89 -7.20
C SER A 389 14.15 -1.91 -6.03
N LEU A 390 14.93 -2.10 -4.96
CA LEU A 390 14.90 -1.21 -3.79
C LEU A 390 16.30 -0.63 -3.55
N ASN A 391 16.44 0.68 -3.74
CA ASN A 391 17.68 1.39 -3.42
C ASN A 391 17.59 2.04 -2.03
N LEU A 392 18.35 1.50 -1.07
CA LEU A 392 18.41 1.96 0.31
C LEU A 392 19.24 3.23 0.53
N ASN A 393 19.97 3.70 -0.49
CA ASN A 393 20.96 4.78 -0.39
C ASN A 393 21.97 4.59 0.75
N SER A 394 22.42 5.67 1.42
CA SER A 394 23.41 5.64 2.52
C SER A 394 22.85 6.02 3.89
N THR A 395 21.61 6.53 3.96
CA THR A 395 21.02 7.04 5.21
C THR A 395 20.21 5.96 5.92
N ALA A 396 20.56 5.70 7.17
CA ALA A 396 19.93 4.68 7.99
C ALA A 396 18.43 4.96 8.23
N ARG A 397 17.61 3.90 8.27
CA ARG A 397 16.15 3.99 8.39
C ARG A 397 15.52 2.72 8.94
N SER A 398 14.28 2.82 9.42
CA SER A 398 13.49 1.64 9.79
C SER A 398 12.43 1.31 8.75
N LEU A 399 12.26 0.01 8.47
CA LEU A 399 11.07 -0.55 7.85
C LEU A 399 10.17 -1.07 8.96
N VAL A 400 9.12 -0.32 9.30
CA VAL A 400 8.18 -0.65 10.37
C VAL A 400 7.01 -1.45 9.77
N VAL A 401 7.11 -2.76 9.86
CA VAL A 401 6.15 -3.70 9.27
C VAL A 401 5.14 -4.12 10.34
N ASN A 402 3.97 -3.49 10.30
CA ASN A 402 2.81 -3.85 11.15
C ASN A 402 1.69 -4.53 10.32
N ASN A 403 1.97 -4.85 9.05
CA ASN A 403 1.09 -5.63 8.21
C ASN A 403 0.96 -7.04 8.79
N SER A 404 -0.29 -7.49 9.01
CA SER A 404 -0.53 -8.88 9.43
C SER A 404 -0.46 -9.87 8.27
N GLY A 405 -0.57 -9.38 7.03
CA GLY A 405 -0.19 -10.14 5.83
C GLY A 405 1.31 -10.10 5.59
N LEU A 406 1.81 -10.99 4.73
CA LEU A 406 3.23 -11.04 4.40
C LEU A 406 3.64 -9.82 3.58
N THR A 407 4.69 -9.12 4.01
CA THR A 407 5.32 -8.07 3.21
C THR A 407 6.56 -8.65 2.55
N THR A 408 6.65 -8.62 1.21
CA THR A 408 7.75 -9.20 0.45
C THR A 408 8.43 -8.13 -0.40
N PHE A 409 9.76 -8.06 -0.35
CA PHE A 409 10.60 -7.40 -1.37
C PHE A 409 11.34 -8.47 -2.16
N SER A 410 10.96 -8.65 -3.43
CA SER A 410 11.54 -9.67 -4.30
C SER A 410 12.46 -9.11 -5.38
N GLY A 411 12.44 -7.80 -5.64
CA GLY A 411 13.46 -7.12 -6.42
C GLY A 411 14.79 -7.03 -5.65
N GLN A 412 15.89 -6.82 -6.39
CA GLN A 412 17.21 -6.63 -5.78
C GLN A 412 17.23 -5.41 -4.86
N ILE A 413 17.77 -5.59 -3.66
CA ILE A 413 18.01 -4.53 -2.68
C ILE A 413 19.48 -4.11 -2.76
N SER A 414 19.72 -2.80 -2.86
CA SER A 414 21.06 -2.21 -2.97
C SER A 414 21.25 -1.03 -1.99
N GLY A 415 22.48 -0.54 -1.85
CA GLY A 415 22.81 0.62 -1.02
C GLY A 415 23.55 0.26 0.27
N GLY A 416 24.12 1.27 0.92
CA GLY A 416 24.95 1.15 2.13
C GLY A 416 24.27 1.56 3.43
N ALA A 417 23.00 1.97 3.40
CA ALA A 417 22.26 2.35 4.59
C ALA A 417 22.04 1.18 5.55
N ASN A 418 22.13 1.45 6.85
CA ASN A 418 21.68 0.50 7.87
C ASN A 418 20.15 0.44 7.88
N ILE A 419 19.59 -0.76 7.93
CA ILE A 419 18.15 -0.99 7.93
C ILE A 419 17.72 -1.69 9.20
N THR A 420 16.76 -1.09 9.89
CA THR A 420 16.07 -1.72 11.02
C THR A 420 14.72 -2.27 10.56
N LYS A 421 14.56 -3.59 10.56
CA LYS A 421 13.23 -4.24 10.50
C LYS A 421 12.59 -4.13 11.89
N ALA A 422 11.53 -3.34 11.97
CA ALA A 422 10.71 -3.17 13.17
C ALA A 422 9.24 -3.57 12.89
N GLY A 423 8.40 -3.49 13.92
CA GLY A 423 7.00 -3.89 13.85
C GLY A 423 6.81 -5.40 13.93
N THR A 424 5.62 -5.83 14.35
CA THR A 424 5.34 -7.24 14.68
C THR A 424 5.14 -8.14 13.47
N GLY A 425 4.98 -7.57 12.27
CA GLY A 425 4.74 -8.32 11.04
C GLY A 425 5.98 -9.00 10.48
N THR A 426 5.76 -9.84 9.47
CA THR A 426 6.80 -10.60 8.76
C THR A 426 7.22 -9.87 7.48
N LEU A 427 8.52 -9.68 7.33
CA LEU A 427 9.16 -9.15 6.13
C LEU A 427 9.91 -10.28 5.42
N ALA A 428 9.67 -10.52 4.14
CA ALA A 428 10.42 -11.47 3.32
C ALA A 428 11.28 -10.75 2.29
N TRP A 429 12.55 -11.13 2.18
CA TRP A 429 13.48 -10.70 1.14
C TRP A 429 13.84 -11.90 0.27
N SER A 430 13.56 -11.81 -1.04
CA SER A 430 13.80 -12.92 -1.97
C SER A 430 14.65 -12.57 -3.19
N GLY A 431 15.11 -11.33 -3.30
CA GLY A 431 16.08 -10.90 -4.32
C GLY A 431 17.51 -11.36 -4.01
N ASP A 432 18.36 -11.39 -5.04
CA ASP A 432 19.82 -11.45 -4.89
C ASP A 432 20.34 -10.05 -4.56
N ASN A 433 20.49 -9.78 -3.29
CA ASN A 433 20.70 -8.47 -2.70
C ASN A 433 22.20 -8.14 -2.60
N ILE A 434 22.52 -6.88 -2.84
CA ILE A 434 23.88 -6.33 -2.84
C ILE A 434 24.06 -5.18 -1.85
N ASN A 435 23.12 -5.01 -0.92
CA ASN A 435 23.22 -4.01 0.13
C ASN A 435 24.41 -4.33 1.06
N SER A 436 25.10 -3.29 1.53
CA SER A 436 26.30 -3.43 2.36
C SER A 436 26.15 -2.88 3.78
N GLY A 437 25.05 -2.15 4.05
CA GLY A 437 24.75 -1.64 5.39
C GLY A 437 24.24 -2.72 6.33
N THR A 438 24.36 -2.48 7.63
CA THR A 438 23.91 -3.42 8.67
C THR A 438 22.39 -3.59 8.65
N ILE A 439 21.94 -4.83 8.79
CA ILE A 439 20.53 -5.19 8.95
C ILE A 439 20.28 -5.54 10.41
N ILE A 440 19.32 -4.85 11.02
CA ILE A 440 18.90 -5.08 12.40
C ILE A 440 17.47 -5.60 12.36
N VAL A 441 17.24 -6.83 12.79
CA VAL A 441 15.89 -7.36 13.02
C VAL A 441 15.55 -7.09 14.48
N ASP A 442 14.82 -6.01 14.71
CA ASP A 442 14.51 -5.52 16.05
C ASP A 442 13.26 -6.18 16.63
N THR A 443 12.23 -6.34 15.80
CA THR A 443 10.95 -6.98 16.17
C THR A 443 10.30 -7.70 14.97
N GLY A 444 9.44 -8.66 15.26
CA GLY A 444 8.79 -9.51 14.26
C GLY A 444 9.78 -10.46 13.58
N ALA A 445 9.53 -10.80 12.32
CA ALA A 445 10.36 -11.73 11.56
C ALA A 445 10.92 -11.14 10.26
N LEU A 446 12.16 -11.50 9.93
CA LEU A 446 12.76 -11.36 8.61
C LEU A 446 12.95 -12.76 8.00
N LEU A 447 12.29 -13.04 6.88
CA LEU A 447 12.47 -14.27 6.10
C LEU A 447 13.43 -13.99 4.94
N VAL A 448 14.55 -14.71 4.91
CA VAL A 448 15.54 -14.67 3.83
C VAL A 448 15.23 -15.83 2.89
N ASN A 449 14.66 -15.52 1.73
CA ASN A 449 14.09 -16.47 0.78
C ASN A 449 14.66 -16.31 -0.64
N ASN A 450 15.88 -15.79 -0.76
CA ASN A 450 16.55 -15.71 -2.05
C ASN A 450 16.90 -17.12 -2.57
N ILE A 451 16.80 -17.32 -3.89
CA ILE A 451 17.10 -18.60 -4.55
C ILE A 451 18.56 -18.68 -5.01
N SER A 452 19.20 -17.53 -5.21
CA SER A 452 20.59 -17.40 -5.62
C SER A 452 21.28 -16.25 -4.90
N GLY A 453 22.61 -16.31 -4.82
CA GLY A 453 23.43 -15.25 -4.24
C GLY A 453 23.11 -15.00 -2.77
N SER A 454 22.97 -13.74 -2.38
CA SER A 454 22.74 -13.35 -0.98
C SER A 454 21.37 -12.70 -0.79
N GLY A 455 20.59 -13.16 0.19
CA GLY A 455 19.32 -12.53 0.52
C GLY A 455 19.45 -11.32 1.44
N THR A 456 20.64 -11.07 2.02
CA THR A 456 20.88 -9.94 2.94
C THR A 456 22.03 -9.04 2.50
N GLY A 457 22.64 -9.29 1.33
CA GLY A 457 23.85 -8.60 0.89
C GLY A 457 25.06 -8.94 1.76
N SER A 458 26.04 -8.02 1.85
CA SER A 458 27.30 -8.24 2.56
C SER A 458 27.35 -7.60 3.96
N GLY A 459 26.35 -6.79 4.31
CA GLY A 459 26.28 -6.12 5.60
C GLY A 459 25.99 -7.07 6.76
N LEU A 460 26.42 -6.69 7.97
CA LEU A 460 26.17 -7.48 9.19
C LEU A 460 24.67 -7.69 9.41
N VAL A 461 24.29 -8.85 9.95
CA VAL A 461 22.91 -9.15 10.34
C VAL A 461 22.85 -9.30 11.86
N ILE A 462 22.02 -8.50 12.52
CA ILE A 462 21.83 -8.53 13.97
C ILE A 462 20.36 -8.84 14.24
N VAL A 463 20.08 -9.89 15.00
CA VAL A 463 18.72 -10.26 15.43
C VAL A 463 18.62 -10.00 16.93
N ASN A 464 17.80 -9.01 17.31
CA ASN A 464 17.60 -8.66 18.71
C ASN A 464 16.73 -9.70 19.42
N SER A 465 16.82 -9.73 20.75
CA SER A 465 15.98 -10.59 21.60
C SER A 465 14.50 -10.35 21.29
N GLY A 466 13.74 -11.43 21.07
CA GLY A 466 12.31 -11.38 20.71
C GLY A 466 12.01 -11.21 19.22
N ALA A 467 13.02 -11.08 18.37
CA ALA A 467 12.88 -11.10 16.91
C ALA A 467 13.32 -12.44 16.31
N THR A 468 12.89 -12.72 15.07
CA THR A 468 13.19 -13.97 14.36
C THR A 468 13.83 -13.70 12.99
N LEU A 469 14.91 -14.41 12.70
CA LEU A 469 15.45 -14.57 11.35
C LEU A 469 15.07 -15.95 10.83
N GLY A 470 14.49 -16.04 9.64
CA GLY A 470 14.06 -17.31 9.08
C GLY A 470 14.17 -17.38 7.57
N GLY A 471 13.45 -18.32 6.96
CA GLY A 471 13.42 -18.52 5.51
C GLY A 471 14.30 -19.66 5.02
N THR A 472 14.41 -19.80 3.69
CA THR A 472 15.10 -20.93 3.02
C THR A 472 16.29 -20.51 2.15
N GLY A 473 16.74 -19.26 2.26
CA GLY A 473 17.77 -18.65 1.44
C GLY A 473 19.15 -18.64 2.10
N SER A 474 19.98 -17.68 1.71
CA SER A 474 21.34 -17.49 2.21
C SER A 474 21.53 -16.10 2.81
N VAL A 475 21.95 -16.05 4.06
CA VAL A 475 22.41 -14.85 4.75
C VAL A 475 23.86 -14.59 4.33
N GLY A 476 24.11 -13.46 3.66
CA GLY A 476 25.42 -13.16 3.11
C GLY A 476 26.40 -12.63 4.14
N GLY A 477 26.08 -11.55 4.87
CA GLY A 477 26.95 -11.04 5.92
C GLY A 477 26.99 -11.92 7.18
N ALA A 478 27.97 -11.68 8.05
CA ALA A 478 28.06 -12.35 9.35
C ALA A 478 26.82 -12.03 10.20
N ALA A 479 26.29 -13.04 10.89
CA ALA A 479 25.08 -12.92 11.69
C ALA A 479 25.37 -13.03 13.20
N THR A 480 24.77 -12.15 13.99
CA THR A 480 24.68 -12.26 15.46
C THR A 480 23.21 -12.34 15.84
N VAL A 481 22.81 -13.43 16.48
CA VAL A 481 21.42 -13.73 16.78
C VAL A 481 21.23 -13.85 18.30
N ASN A 482 20.72 -12.78 18.91
CA ASN A 482 20.27 -12.77 20.30
C ASN A 482 18.78 -13.14 20.43
N GLY A 483 18.05 -13.16 19.31
CA GLY A 483 16.67 -13.62 19.21
C GLY A 483 16.59 -15.08 18.76
N SER A 484 15.79 -15.35 17.74
CA SER A 484 15.60 -16.69 17.20
C SER A 484 16.05 -16.84 15.74
N VAL A 485 16.54 -18.03 15.39
CA VAL A 485 16.67 -18.50 14.01
C VAL A 485 15.63 -19.60 13.78
N ALA A 486 14.85 -19.48 12.70
CA ALA A 486 13.79 -20.41 12.31
C ALA A 486 13.84 -20.65 10.79
N PRO A 487 14.66 -21.60 10.31
CA PRO A 487 14.68 -22.00 8.90
C PRO A 487 13.27 -22.39 8.43
N GLY A 488 13.02 -22.21 7.13
CA GLY A 488 11.70 -22.47 6.55
C GLY A 488 10.75 -21.27 6.57
N THR A 489 9.55 -21.48 6.01
CA THR A 489 8.50 -20.44 5.88
C THR A 489 7.15 -20.92 6.40
N THR A 490 6.75 -22.15 6.06
CA THR A 490 5.51 -22.81 6.55
C THR A 490 5.76 -24.27 6.95
N GLY A 491 7.00 -24.61 7.27
CA GLY A 491 7.48 -25.95 7.59
C GLY A 491 9.00 -26.04 7.41
N ALA A 492 9.53 -27.25 7.49
CA ALA A 492 10.97 -27.54 7.42
C ALA A 492 11.68 -26.82 6.26
N GLY A 493 12.82 -26.20 6.55
CA GLY A 493 13.64 -25.53 5.56
C GLY A 493 15.13 -25.50 5.91
N THR A 494 15.94 -25.02 4.97
CA THR A 494 17.37 -24.81 5.18
C THR A 494 17.70 -23.34 5.07
N LEU A 495 18.28 -22.75 6.11
CA LEU A 495 18.79 -21.37 6.08
C LEU A 495 20.32 -21.41 6.10
N ALA A 496 20.94 -20.84 5.07
CA ALA A 496 22.39 -20.81 4.93
C ALA A 496 23.01 -19.53 5.50
N PHE A 497 24.22 -19.64 6.05
CA PHE A 497 25.04 -18.54 6.56
C PHE A 497 26.41 -18.57 5.89
N ALA A 498 26.66 -17.62 5.00
CA ALA A 498 27.86 -17.59 4.17
C ALA A 498 29.10 -16.99 4.86
N ASN A 499 28.92 -16.23 5.95
CA ASN A 499 30.01 -15.57 6.67
C ASN A 499 29.91 -15.76 8.20
N GLY A 500 29.34 -16.88 8.63
CA GLY A 500 29.27 -17.29 10.03
C GLY A 500 28.00 -16.83 10.73
N VAL A 501 27.74 -17.48 11.86
CA VAL A 501 26.58 -17.22 12.72
C VAL A 501 27.00 -17.37 14.18
N ASP A 502 26.71 -16.34 14.97
CA ASP A 502 26.82 -16.34 16.42
C ASP A 502 25.41 -16.42 17.02
N LEU A 503 25.16 -17.52 17.73
CA LEU A 503 23.95 -17.87 18.46
C LEU A 503 24.22 -17.97 19.97
N GLY A 504 25.30 -17.37 20.48
CA GLY A 504 25.77 -17.54 21.87
C GLY A 504 24.72 -17.28 22.96
N SER A 505 23.72 -16.45 22.64
CA SER A 505 22.56 -16.10 23.46
C SER A 505 21.21 -16.36 22.76
N GLY A 506 21.23 -16.94 21.56
CA GLY A 506 20.07 -17.10 20.70
C GLY A 506 19.42 -18.48 20.77
N THR A 507 18.22 -18.57 20.18
CA THR A 507 17.44 -19.81 20.09
C THR A 507 17.37 -20.28 18.64
N TYR A 508 17.73 -21.53 18.38
CA TYR A 508 17.37 -22.22 17.15
C TYR A 508 16.02 -22.91 17.33
N LEU A 509 14.99 -22.40 16.64
CA LEU A 509 13.68 -23.04 16.53
C LEU A 509 13.76 -24.10 15.43
N TRP A 510 13.73 -25.37 15.83
CA TRP A 510 13.89 -26.51 14.93
C TRP A 510 12.58 -27.27 14.77
N ASP A 511 12.05 -27.32 13.56
CA ASP A 511 10.88 -28.11 13.20
C ASP A 511 11.29 -29.51 12.68
N LEU A 512 10.55 -30.54 13.10
CA LEU A 512 10.44 -31.82 12.42
C LEU A 512 9.04 -31.94 11.82
N THR A 513 8.92 -32.09 10.50
CA THR A 513 7.62 -32.13 9.79
C THR A 513 7.12 -33.54 9.49
N ALA A 514 7.98 -34.54 9.59
CA ALA A 514 7.63 -35.95 9.46
C ALA A 514 8.54 -36.81 10.34
N ASN A 515 8.02 -37.96 10.82
CA ASN A 515 8.79 -38.92 11.61
C ASN A 515 9.83 -39.66 10.74
N THR A 516 10.89 -38.95 10.35
CA THR A 516 11.95 -39.40 9.46
C THR A 516 13.25 -38.66 9.74
N GLU A 517 14.38 -39.26 9.34
CA GLU A 517 15.73 -38.67 9.40
C GLU A 517 16.17 -38.12 8.02
N VAL A 518 15.25 -38.11 7.04
CA VAL A 518 15.51 -37.63 5.68
C VAL A 518 15.51 -36.11 5.63
N ALA A 519 16.64 -35.53 5.18
CA ALA A 519 16.81 -34.10 5.00
C ALA A 519 15.66 -33.46 4.20
N GLY A 520 15.31 -32.22 4.56
CA GLY A 520 14.15 -31.50 4.01
C GLY A 520 12.83 -31.80 4.72
N ASN A 521 12.79 -32.76 5.66
CA ASN A 521 11.65 -32.96 6.57
C ASN A 521 11.93 -32.43 7.98
N PHE A 522 13.04 -31.73 8.15
CA PHE A 522 13.39 -31.02 9.36
C PHE A 522 14.21 -29.79 9.02
N ASP A 523 14.23 -28.82 9.93
CA ASP A 523 15.01 -27.61 9.75
C ASP A 523 16.50 -27.87 9.77
N LEU A 524 17.23 -27.09 8.98
CA LEU A 524 18.68 -27.14 8.92
C LEU A 524 19.27 -25.73 8.91
N ILE A 525 20.22 -25.47 9.81
CA ILE A 525 21.17 -24.36 9.64
C ILE A 525 22.36 -24.88 8.82
N ALA A 526 22.67 -24.21 7.71
CA ALA A 526 23.83 -24.53 6.89
C ALA A 526 24.89 -23.43 7.04
N VAL A 527 26.02 -23.73 7.67
CA VAL A 527 27.16 -22.80 7.80
C VAL A 527 28.10 -23.04 6.63
N THR A 528 28.01 -22.17 5.62
CA THR A 528 28.72 -22.31 4.34
C THR A 528 30.01 -21.51 4.27
N GLY A 529 30.25 -20.64 5.26
CA GLY A 529 31.50 -19.92 5.46
C GLY A 529 31.51 -19.23 6.82
N GLY A 530 32.67 -18.77 7.27
CA GLY A 530 32.85 -18.17 8.60
C GLY A 530 32.69 -19.17 9.76
N ASN A 531 32.63 -18.65 10.99
CA ASN A 531 32.57 -19.46 12.20
C ASN A 531 31.13 -19.69 12.70
N LEU A 532 30.86 -20.89 13.20
CA LEU A 532 29.71 -21.20 14.06
C LEU A 532 30.08 -20.92 15.52
N ASP A 533 29.35 -20.03 16.17
CA ASP A 533 29.42 -19.83 17.62
C ASP A 533 28.06 -20.12 18.26
N LEU A 534 28.04 -21.01 19.25
CA LEU A 534 26.86 -21.34 20.04
C LEU A 534 27.02 -20.91 21.51
N GLY A 535 28.16 -20.33 21.89
CA GLY A 535 28.41 -19.79 23.21
C GLY A 535 28.05 -20.73 24.38
N GLY A 536 27.72 -20.14 25.53
CA GLY A 536 27.35 -20.87 26.74
C GLY A 536 25.87 -20.76 27.12
N SER A 537 25.03 -20.18 26.27
CA SER A 537 23.60 -19.95 26.56
C SER A 537 22.67 -20.15 25.37
N SER A 538 23.17 -20.70 24.25
CA SER A 538 22.32 -21.05 23.11
C SER A 538 21.32 -22.15 23.44
N VAL A 539 20.17 -22.07 22.79
CA VAL A 539 19.06 -23.02 22.97
C VAL A 539 18.68 -23.67 21.65
N LEU A 540 18.52 -25.00 21.63
CA LEU A 540 17.83 -25.71 20.56
C LEU A 540 16.40 -26.01 21.02
N SER A 541 15.40 -25.39 20.42
CA SER A 541 13.99 -25.60 20.76
C SER A 541 13.33 -26.52 19.75
N LEU A 542 12.82 -27.66 20.24
CA LEU A 542 12.23 -28.68 19.39
C LEU A 542 10.75 -28.43 19.16
N ASN A 543 10.32 -28.50 17.91
CA ASN A 543 8.93 -28.40 17.52
C ASN A 543 8.56 -29.52 16.54
N PHE A 544 7.39 -30.14 16.76
CA PHE A 544 6.90 -31.25 15.95
C PHE A 544 5.66 -30.78 15.20
N THR A 545 5.79 -30.64 13.88
CA THR A 545 4.75 -30.06 13.02
C THR A 545 4.39 -31.02 11.90
N GLY A 546 3.41 -30.62 11.07
CA GLY A 546 2.96 -31.42 9.93
C GLY A 546 2.47 -32.81 10.36
N SER A 547 3.17 -33.85 9.89
CA SER A 547 2.87 -35.25 10.18
C SER A 547 3.75 -35.87 11.26
N ALA A 548 4.75 -35.14 11.77
CA ALA A 548 5.58 -35.61 12.87
C ALA A 548 4.73 -35.73 14.15
N THR A 549 5.06 -36.72 14.97
CA THR A 549 4.44 -36.89 16.28
C THR A 549 5.42 -36.51 17.36
N VAL A 550 4.93 -35.89 18.43
CA VAL A 550 5.72 -35.77 19.67
C VAL A 550 6.11 -37.18 20.14
N PRO A 551 7.36 -37.40 20.59
CA PRO A 551 7.84 -38.72 21.00
C PRO A 551 6.94 -39.42 22.01
N ASN A 552 6.52 -40.64 21.66
CA ASN A 552 5.63 -41.46 22.46
C ASN A 552 5.93 -42.95 22.25
N ALA A 553 5.67 -43.77 23.28
CA ALA A 553 5.96 -45.20 23.25
C ALA A 553 5.13 -45.97 22.19
N GLY A 554 3.98 -45.44 21.77
CA GLY A 554 3.09 -46.09 20.81
C GLY A 554 3.51 -45.98 19.34
N THR A 555 4.45 -45.08 19.03
CA THR A 555 4.91 -44.85 17.65
C THR A 555 6.23 -45.56 17.40
N ALA A 556 6.26 -46.50 16.47
CA ALA A 556 7.45 -47.32 16.17
C ALA A 556 8.72 -46.50 15.86
N PHE A 557 8.55 -45.32 15.22
CA PHE A 557 9.66 -44.42 14.95
C PHE A 557 10.44 -44.04 16.23
N TRP A 558 9.72 -43.77 17.33
CA TRP A 558 10.27 -43.32 18.62
C TRP A 558 10.72 -44.45 19.55
N GLN A 559 10.65 -45.71 19.09
CA GLN A 559 11.15 -46.88 19.84
C GLN A 559 12.61 -47.23 19.50
N SER A 560 13.23 -46.50 18.57
CA SER A 560 14.63 -46.67 18.18
C SER A 560 15.39 -45.37 18.37
N ALA A 561 16.73 -45.48 18.50
CA ALA A 561 17.58 -44.30 18.49
C ALA A 561 17.47 -43.57 17.14
N ARG A 562 17.49 -42.24 17.18
CA ARG A 562 17.41 -41.37 15.99
C ARG A 562 18.47 -40.28 16.04
N SER A 563 18.84 -39.78 14.87
CA SER A 563 19.87 -38.75 14.71
C SER A 563 19.56 -37.82 13.54
N TRP A 564 19.68 -36.52 13.77
CA TRP A 564 19.49 -35.47 12.76
C TRP A 564 20.67 -34.50 12.80
N THR A 565 21.30 -34.24 11.66
CA THR A 565 22.23 -33.11 11.54
C THR A 565 21.43 -31.83 11.50
N VAL A 566 21.39 -31.08 12.61
CA VAL A 566 20.59 -29.85 12.75
C VAL A 566 21.39 -28.61 12.40
N VAL A 567 22.73 -28.67 12.53
CA VAL A 567 23.64 -27.68 11.94
C VAL A 567 24.67 -28.41 11.09
N ASN A 568 24.65 -28.13 9.79
CA ASN A 568 25.65 -28.62 8.84
C ASN A 568 26.74 -27.56 8.64
N VAL A 569 28.01 -27.92 8.81
CA VAL A 569 29.17 -27.05 8.62
C VAL A 569 29.91 -27.53 7.38
N ASP A 570 29.67 -26.85 6.25
CA ASP A 570 30.23 -27.21 4.95
C ASP A 570 30.75 -25.96 4.24
N GLY A 571 32.05 -25.68 4.42
CA GLY A 571 32.70 -24.43 3.98
C GLY A 571 32.94 -23.43 5.11
N GLY A 572 32.25 -23.58 6.25
CA GLY A 572 32.51 -22.85 7.50
C GLY A 572 33.45 -23.58 8.47
N SER A 573 33.49 -23.10 9.72
CA SER A 573 34.24 -23.72 10.82
C SER A 573 33.44 -23.84 12.11
N ASN A 574 33.60 -24.96 12.82
CA ASN A 574 33.23 -25.12 14.23
C ASN A 574 34.45 -25.60 15.02
N SER A 575 35.53 -24.80 15.01
CA SER A 575 36.85 -25.22 15.52
C SER A 575 36.89 -25.41 17.04
N GLY A 576 35.93 -24.83 17.78
CA GLY A 576 35.78 -25.03 19.22
C GLY A 576 34.92 -26.24 19.59
N SER A 577 34.38 -26.97 18.59
CA SER A 577 33.32 -27.97 18.79
C SER A 577 32.16 -27.42 19.63
N SER A 578 31.77 -26.17 19.35
CA SER A 578 30.64 -25.50 19.98
C SER A 578 29.36 -26.31 19.76
N ASN A 579 28.54 -26.40 20.80
CA ASN A 579 27.29 -27.15 20.83
C ASN A 579 26.21 -26.35 21.58
N PHE A 580 24.94 -26.70 21.41
CA PHE A 580 23.84 -26.05 22.13
C PHE A 580 23.96 -26.27 23.63
N SER A 581 23.74 -25.21 24.42
CA SER A 581 23.82 -25.28 25.88
C SER A 581 22.61 -25.96 26.50
N SER A 582 21.44 -25.88 25.87
CA SER A 582 20.22 -26.54 26.33
C SER A 582 19.33 -26.96 25.17
N ILE A 583 18.43 -27.90 25.46
CA ILE A 583 17.38 -28.34 24.56
C ILE A 583 16.03 -28.06 25.22
N GLU A 584 15.18 -27.30 24.54
CA GLU A 584 13.81 -26.99 24.96
C GLU A 584 12.77 -27.74 24.11
N GLY A 585 11.50 -27.63 24.46
CA GLY A 585 10.42 -28.40 23.79
C GLY A 585 10.35 -29.87 24.20
N THR A 586 11.09 -30.27 25.23
CA THR A 586 11.15 -31.66 25.74
C THR A 586 10.21 -31.93 26.91
N ASN A 587 9.53 -30.90 27.43
CA ASN A 587 8.64 -31.02 28.59
C ASN A 587 7.50 -32.02 28.32
N GLY A 588 7.37 -33.02 29.20
CA GLY A 588 6.35 -34.06 29.10
C GLY A 588 6.72 -35.25 28.21
N ILE A 589 7.87 -35.22 27.54
CA ILE A 589 8.39 -36.35 26.77
C ILE A 589 8.96 -37.38 27.75
N THR A 590 8.35 -38.57 27.78
CA THR A 590 8.77 -39.70 28.65
C THR A 590 9.26 -40.92 27.85
N ALA A 591 9.02 -40.92 26.53
CA ALA A 591 9.37 -42.02 25.64
C ALA A 591 10.87 -42.13 25.35
N GLY A 592 11.65 -41.09 25.66
CA GLY A 592 13.09 -41.04 25.48
C GLY A 592 13.67 -39.69 25.85
N THR A 593 14.95 -39.50 25.55
CA THR A 593 15.71 -38.29 25.85
C THR A 593 16.38 -37.75 24.60
N PHE A 594 16.44 -36.42 24.48
CA PHE A 594 17.20 -35.73 23.44
C PHE A 594 18.53 -35.23 23.98
N THR A 595 19.56 -35.34 23.15
CA THR A 595 20.91 -34.81 23.43
C THR A 595 21.49 -34.24 22.14
N THR A 596 22.45 -33.32 22.22
CA THR A 596 23.20 -32.86 21.07
C THR A 596 24.66 -33.31 21.16
N SER A 597 25.29 -33.57 20.02
CA SER A 597 26.72 -33.87 19.91
C SER A 597 27.34 -33.13 18.73
N VAL A 598 28.67 -33.06 18.71
CA VAL A 598 29.44 -32.52 17.58
C VAL A 598 30.23 -33.65 16.93
N ASP A 599 30.10 -33.81 15.61
CA ASP A 599 30.84 -34.84 14.87
C ASP A 599 32.26 -34.39 14.48
N GLY A 600 33.03 -35.28 13.86
CA GLY A 600 34.42 -35.00 13.45
C GLY A 600 34.55 -33.92 12.35
N SER A 601 33.45 -33.57 11.68
CA SER A 601 33.39 -32.49 10.68
C SER A 601 32.95 -31.16 11.31
N GLY A 602 32.59 -31.15 12.60
CA GLY A 602 32.10 -29.98 13.30
C GLY A 602 30.59 -29.75 13.19
N ASN A 603 29.84 -30.69 12.60
CA ASN A 603 28.38 -30.61 12.51
C ASN A 603 27.76 -30.79 13.90
N VAL A 604 26.64 -30.12 14.15
CA VAL A 604 25.84 -30.35 15.36
C VAL A 604 24.72 -31.33 15.04
N VAL A 605 24.67 -32.40 15.81
CA VAL A 605 23.77 -33.53 15.62
C VAL A 605 22.83 -33.64 16.82
N LEU A 606 21.52 -33.60 16.57
CA LEU A 606 20.49 -33.91 17.55
C LEU A 606 20.27 -35.42 17.58
N ASN A 607 20.38 -36.03 18.76
CA ASN A 607 20.19 -37.45 18.97
C ASN A 607 19.02 -37.70 19.91
N TYR A 608 18.21 -38.69 19.58
CA TYR A 608 17.16 -39.21 20.43
C TYR A 608 17.50 -40.64 20.87
N ALA A 609 17.43 -40.89 22.17
CA ALA A 609 17.56 -42.23 22.74
C ALA A 609 16.22 -42.64 23.39
N PRO A 610 15.58 -43.73 22.96
CA PRO A 610 14.34 -44.20 23.56
C PRO A 610 14.59 -44.62 25.02
N SER A 611 13.61 -44.37 25.88
CA SER A 611 13.59 -44.87 27.25
C SER A 611 13.63 -46.39 27.21
N THR A 612 14.60 -47.00 27.86
CA THR A 612 14.67 -48.46 27.99
C THR A 612 13.43 -48.94 28.76
N VAL A 613 12.58 -49.75 28.12
CA VAL A 613 11.51 -50.46 28.83
C VAL A 613 12.17 -51.45 29.78
N VAL A 614 12.27 -51.10 31.05
CA VAL A 614 12.74 -52.02 32.09
C VAL A 614 11.62 -53.04 32.28
N VAL A 615 11.73 -54.21 31.66
CA VAL A 615 10.85 -55.34 31.96
C VAL A 615 11.25 -55.85 33.35
N PRO A 616 10.36 -55.78 34.36
CA PRO A 616 10.66 -56.33 35.68
C PRO A 616 10.97 -57.82 35.58
N GLU A 617 11.84 -58.32 36.46
CA GLU A 617 12.08 -59.77 36.54
C GLU A 617 10.74 -60.49 36.79
N PRO A 618 10.37 -61.49 35.97
CA PRO A 618 9.08 -62.15 36.10
C PRO A 618 9.03 -62.98 37.38
N VAL A 619 8.10 -62.65 38.27
CA VAL A 619 7.86 -63.36 39.52
C VAL A 619 6.74 -64.39 39.29
N ILE A 620 7.04 -65.67 39.52
CA ILE A 620 6.02 -66.73 39.51
C ILE A 620 5.04 -66.47 40.66
N SER A 621 3.77 -66.24 40.32
CA SER A 621 2.71 -65.92 41.27
C SER A 621 1.86 -67.14 41.64
N SER A 622 1.76 -68.13 40.75
CA SER A 622 1.07 -69.39 41.05
C SER A 622 1.61 -70.56 40.23
N ILE A 623 1.54 -71.75 40.84
CA ILE A 623 1.73 -73.04 40.18
C ILE A 623 0.52 -73.90 40.55
N THR A 624 -0.28 -74.29 39.55
CA THR A 624 -1.49 -75.11 39.75
C THR A 624 -1.36 -76.43 38.98
N GLY A 625 -1.94 -77.50 39.51
CA GLY A 625 -1.80 -78.85 38.93
C GLY A 625 -0.49 -79.57 39.30
N ALA A 626 0.24 -79.10 40.31
CA ALA A 626 1.44 -79.78 40.81
C ALA A 626 1.13 -81.23 41.23
N GLY A 627 2.00 -82.17 40.83
CA GLY A 627 1.78 -83.61 41.03
C GLY A 627 0.85 -84.28 40.00
N THR A 628 0.42 -83.54 38.95
CA THR A 628 -0.33 -84.09 37.81
C THR A 628 0.47 -83.95 36.52
N SER A 629 0.02 -84.58 35.43
CA SER A 629 0.63 -84.46 34.11
C SER A 629 0.40 -83.10 33.41
N SER A 630 -0.28 -82.15 34.06
CA SER A 630 -0.59 -80.83 33.51
C SER A 630 -0.39 -79.74 34.56
N VAL A 631 0.70 -78.99 34.44
CA VAL A 631 1.08 -77.94 35.40
C VAL A 631 0.98 -76.58 34.74
N THR A 632 0.16 -75.69 35.29
CA THR A 632 0.08 -74.30 34.81
C THR A 632 0.87 -73.38 35.73
N VAL A 633 1.82 -72.65 35.15
CA VAL A 633 2.63 -71.65 35.84
C VAL A 633 2.15 -70.27 35.40
N THR A 634 1.87 -69.39 36.37
CA THR A 634 1.49 -68.00 36.12
C THR A 634 2.54 -67.08 36.72
N TRP A 635 2.91 -66.01 36.00
CA TRP A 635 3.91 -65.02 36.44
C TRP A 635 3.46 -63.58 36.21
N SER A 636 4.11 -62.63 36.89
CA SER A 636 3.96 -61.20 36.60
C SER A 636 4.54 -60.88 35.24
N ALA A 637 3.80 -60.17 34.39
CA ALA A 637 4.20 -59.88 33.03
C ALA A 637 3.92 -58.41 32.67
N MET A 638 4.61 -57.95 31.63
CA MET A 638 4.34 -56.68 30.96
C MET A 638 3.64 -56.97 29.64
N ASN A 639 2.49 -56.32 29.42
CA ASN A 639 1.68 -56.49 28.22
C ASN A 639 2.52 -56.26 26.95
N GLY A 640 2.40 -57.14 25.97
CA GLY A 640 3.13 -57.12 24.69
C GLY A 640 4.54 -57.73 24.73
N VAL A 641 5.08 -58.04 25.92
CA VAL A 641 6.40 -58.69 26.05
C VAL A 641 6.25 -60.20 25.90
N THR A 642 7.21 -60.84 25.22
CA THR A 642 7.26 -62.29 25.06
C THR A 642 8.05 -62.94 26.18
N TYR A 643 7.49 -63.97 26.79
CA TYR A 643 8.09 -64.74 27.87
C TYR A 643 8.21 -66.21 27.47
N LEU A 644 9.24 -66.87 27.99
CA LEU A 644 9.48 -68.30 27.79
C LEU A 644 9.44 -69.01 29.14
N LEU A 645 8.48 -69.90 29.32
CA LEU A 645 8.47 -70.82 30.45
C LEU A 645 9.44 -71.95 30.15
N GLN A 646 10.41 -72.15 31.04
CA GLN A 646 11.38 -73.23 30.90
C GLN A 646 11.27 -74.17 32.09
N TYR A 647 11.55 -75.46 31.87
CA TYR A 647 11.54 -76.46 32.93
C TYR A 647 12.82 -77.31 32.97
N LYS A 648 13.02 -78.00 34.08
CA LYS A 648 13.95 -79.12 34.22
C LYS A 648 13.47 -80.11 35.28
N THR A 649 14.01 -81.32 35.27
CA THR A 649 13.60 -82.41 36.19
C THR A 649 14.61 -82.70 37.30
N ASP A 650 15.78 -82.06 37.26
CA ASP A 650 16.82 -82.18 38.30
C ASP A 650 17.53 -80.82 38.45
N LEU A 651 17.65 -80.33 39.68
CA LEU A 651 18.32 -79.06 39.98
C LEU A 651 19.80 -79.05 39.58
N ASN A 652 20.45 -80.21 39.53
CA ASN A 652 21.86 -80.34 39.14
C ASN A 652 22.08 -80.27 37.62
N THR A 653 21.01 -80.36 36.82
CA THR A 653 21.11 -80.18 35.37
C THR A 653 21.27 -78.71 35.00
N VAL A 654 22.21 -78.43 34.09
CA VAL A 654 22.54 -77.05 33.64
C VAL A 654 21.60 -76.55 32.54
N THR A 655 21.04 -77.46 31.75
CA THR A 655 20.18 -77.14 30.61
C THR A 655 18.73 -77.07 31.05
N TRP A 656 18.04 -76.01 30.62
CA TRP A 656 16.59 -75.88 30.76
C TRP A 656 15.93 -76.20 29.43
N THR A 657 14.77 -76.85 29.47
CA THR A 657 13.97 -77.14 28.28
C THR A 657 12.88 -76.09 28.11
N ASP A 658 12.70 -75.61 26.89
CA ASP A 658 11.74 -74.55 26.56
C ASP A 658 10.34 -75.13 26.29
N LEU A 659 9.32 -74.43 26.77
CA LEU A 659 7.94 -74.56 26.29
C LEU A 659 7.65 -73.49 25.25
N ASP A 660 6.43 -73.48 24.70
CA ASP A 660 6.04 -72.49 23.70
C ASP A 660 6.10 -71.05 24.27
N PRO A 661 6.59 -70.07 23.48
CA PRO A 661 6.62 -68.67 23.88
C PRO A 661 5.22 -68.10 24.14
N VAL A 662 5.10 -67.24 25.14
CA VAL A 662 3.85 -66.56 25.50
C VAL A 662 4.02 -65.05 25.35
N VAL A 663 3.27 -64.44 24.44
CA VAL A 663 3.11 -62.98 24.39
C VAL A 663 2.10 -62.58 25.45
N ALA A 664 2.53 -61.83 26.45
CA ALA A 664 1.65 -61.39 27.53
C ALA A 664 0.58 -60.41 26.99
N SER A 665 -0.68 -60.62 27.36
CA SER A 665 -1.81 -59.75 26.98
C SER A 665 -2.24 -58.80 28.11
N GLY A 666 -1.54 -58.81 29.25
CA GLY A 666 -1.87 -58.04 30.44
C GLY A 666 -0.73 -58.01 31.45
N SER A 667 -1.03 -57.70 32.71
CA SER A 667 -0.06 -57.63 33.81
C SER A 667 0.39 -59.00 34.35
N SER A 668 -0.15 -60.08 33.81
CA SER A 668 0.26 -61.46 34.07
C SER A 668 0.20 -62.29 32.78
N ALA A 669 0.98 -63.36 32.75
CA ALA A 669 0.93 -64.37 31.70
C ALA A 669 1.03 -65.76 32.32
N SER A 670 0.52 -66.78 31.61
CA SER A 670 0.61 -68.17 32.04
C SER A 670 0.94 -69.10 30.88
N SER A 671 1.55 -70.23 31.19
CA SER A 671 1.77 -71.33 30.27
C SER A 671 1.54 -72.66 30.99
N THR A 672 1.04 -73.66 30.26
CA THR A 672 0.72 -74.98 30.79
C THR A 672 1.70 -76.01 30.23
N ASP A 673 2.51 -76.59 31.12
CA ASP A 673 3.35 -77.76 30.84
C ASP A 673 2.49 -79.03 30.91
N THR A 674 2.14 -79.59 29.75
CA THR A 674 1.41 -80.86 29.62
C THR A 674 2.34 -82.08 29.55
N THR A 675 3.64 -81.88 29.75
CA THR A 675 4.69 -82.91 29.65
C THR A 675 5.27 -83.30 31.02
N ALA A 676 4.73 -82.77 32.11
CA ALA A 676 5.18 -82.97 33.49
C ALA A 676 4.90 -84.40 33.99
N THR A 677 5.68 -85.37 33.51
CA THR A 677 5.55 -86.80 33.83
C THR A 677 6.57 -87.32 34.86
N SER A 678 7.46 -86.43 35.33
CA SER A 678 8.50 -86.74 36.33
C SER A 678 8.04 -86.42 37.76
N ASP A 679 8.57 -87.16 38.73
CA ASP A 679 8.27 -86.98 40.17
C ASP A 679 8.64 -85.58 40.69
N GLU A 680 9.65 -84.95 40.09
CA GLU A 680 10.08 -83.58 40.39
C GLU A 680 10.17 -82.74 39.12
N ARG A 681 9.78 -81.47 39.22
CA ARG A 681 9.75 -80.51 38.11
C ARG A 681 10.02 -79.11 38.63
N PHE A 682 11.00 -78.44 38.04
CA PHE A 682 11.42 -77.09 38.39
C PHE A 682 11.14 -76.15 37.22
N TYR A 683 10.63 -74.96 37.50
CA TYR A 683 10.27 -73.96 36.49
C TYR A 683 11.04 -72.66 36.70
N ARG A 684 11.36 -71.98 35.59
CA ARG A 684 11.74 -70.58 35.59
C ARG A 684 11.10 -69.88 34.40
N VAL A 685 10.95 -68.58 34.51
CA VAL A 685 10.45 -67.74 33.41
C VAL A 685 11.59 -66.86 32.92
N ARG A 686 11.78 -66.80 31.61
CA ARG A 686 12.77 -65.94 30.96
C ARG A 686 12.05 -64.92 30.08
N VAL A 687 12.48 -63.66 30.14
CA VAL A 687 12.07 -62.62 29.18
C VAL A 687 12.84 -62.86 27.87
N GLN A 688 12.15 -62.85 26.74
CA GLN A 688 12.76 -63.10 25.43
C GLN A 688 13.29 -61.82 24.78
#